data_AF-A0A812JYV8-F1
#
_entry.id   AF-A0A812JYV8-F1
#
_cell.length_a   1.000
_cell.length_b   1.000
_cell.length_c   1.000
_cell.angle_alpha   90.00
_cell.angle_beta   90.00
_cell.angle_gamma   90.00
#
_symmetry.space_group_name_H-M   'P 1'
#
loop_
_entity.id
_entity.type
_entity.pdbx_description
1 polymer ?
#
loop_
_entity_poly.entity_id
_entity_poly.type
_entity_poly.pdbx_seq_one_letter_code
_entity_poly.pdbx_strand_id
1 'polypeptide(L)'
;MKIYTKTGDAGETGLFGGGRVRKDHPRIAAYGTLDELNATLGVARAELARSTDLEAAAAAGFDALLGTLQNRLFDLGAELATPDAQEKGLEVIQPRHIEDLERAIDHHESQLPPLRQFILPGGTAVAGQLHVARCVCRRAEREIVALSAVHPLRDVPIRYVNRLSDLLFVLARAANQMAGQADVPWEKGIDMKKIEAIVRHYKLEDVKNALTEQGVAGMTITEVRGFGRQKGHTEMYRGTEYAVDFVPKVKLEVVVDDDRVQTAVDAILKSAHTGQIGDGKVFVYNLENAVRIRTGETGGEGRDLRASDQRNDAPQPMGPANPHARIPPYIAEAKHELQTARDKIRLAHSLGLPAVQVCARLTSAADAVVVRLWRAAAETLSSADAGRLASECVLVAHGGYGRRQLAPHSDIDLMVLHTTAGADVAETLSRRLTSELFDVGLDLGHSLRTPEQAVQLAKRDAMIATSLLESRHVIGSQPLYERFSETFRAATQRRGAAACAEFVEARRGERKKYGETVYLLEPNIKRSRGGLRDIHLLRWLWFVQLGVSDLDRVFAAGALSKFDHHRLTTARDFLLRVRNELQFGATQASDTLNRHEQLRVSAALGYQGSEALRPVEQFMRDYFRHAGFVWFLARRVSDLTTRRRTVARVIQPVLSKSITNDYRVGFGEIAATEAGRAKLATSVEEVLRMLDLARQHDAWIAQDTWYAVYRSAHDLPDDLSAAAAKRFMKALKKPAGLAEYLRRAHDLTVLERVIPAFREVRCLLQFNQYHKFTVDEHSLRAVEVAAAFAERQDTLGAAYREIGDPALLNLALLLHDVGKAREGDHSVVGEQIALETAARLGLSDEQSQRLALLVRQHLSMSHLAFRRDTSDPAVVADFAKLVGSHETLRMLFVLTCADMAAVGPGVLNDWKVNVLADLYSKTVDRLDDRYQPSDDRRSAVRTAVWDLLKADERESPLYHELFESLPESFLPTRSPGALAGVLRRLARVMSGDAPPADSVAKHGVDAWGGYEADDSTVEMVAAVANGAGRGVFSSMAGALSSKGLGILSAETALLAHDVLLLRYTAEDPNAAGNAAEANRRVRGIATAMVHSVDSTDPPKLPQVWGADKARAARALSGMPNEVRIDTSLSDDCAIIEVFTIDRAGLLYDLARTLHECDLVIRFAKIATSLDQVVDVFYVTRRDGGKPADDELLGEVSRRLMDVIEGEG
;
A
#
# COMPACT_ATOMS: atom_id res chain seq x y z
N MET A 1 4.02 33.05 46.70
CA MET A 1 4.19 31.64 46.30
C MET A 1 4.96 31.62 44.98
N LYS A 2 6.02 30.82 44.82
CA LYS A 2 6.65 30.67 43.49
C LYS A 2 5.66 29.91 42.59
N ILE A 3 5.32 30.48 41.43
CA ILE A 3 4.31 29.90 40.51
C ILE A 3 4.79 28.57 39.90
N TYR A 4 6.10 28.36 39.77
CA TYR A 4 6.67 27.09 39.34
C TYR A 4 7.16 26.26 40.53
N THR A 5 6.77 25.00 40.57
CA THR A 5 7.12 24.06 41.66
C THR A 5 8.11 22.97 41.21
N LYS A 6 8.33 22.79 39.89
CA LYS A 6 9.12 21.69 39.25
C LYS A 6 8.69 20.27 39.63
N THR A 7 7.63 20.12 40.43
CA THR A 7 7.16 18.82 40.90
C THR A 7 6.47 18.01 39.80
N GLY A 8 6.21 18.58 38.61
CA GLY A 8 5.53 17.90 37.50
C GLY A 8 6.42 17.49 36.32
N ASP A 9 7.74 17.61 36.43
CA ASP A 9 8.69 17.32 35.32
C ASP A 9 8.77 15.82 34.98
N ALA A 10 8.42 14.96 35.94
CA ALA A 10 8.36 13.50 35.75
C ALA A 10 7.08 13.02 35.02
N GLY A 11 6.25 13.94 34.48
CA GLY A 11 5.03 13.57 33.75
C GLY A 11 3.81 13.32 34.64
N GLU A 12 3.88 13.65 35.93
CA GLU A 12 2.78 13.50 36.89
C GLU A 12 2.34 14.87 37.46
N THR A 13 1.14 14.92 38.01
CA THR A 13 0.62 16.06 38.76
C THR A 13 -0.04 15.61 40.06
N GLY A 14 0.13 16.41 41.11
CA GLY A 14 -0.53 16.18 42.39
C GLY A 14 -1.99 16.59 42.34
N LEU A 15 -2.87 15.79 42.93
CA LEU A 15 -4.28 16.16 43.14
C LEU A 15 -4.43 16.89 44.47
N PHE A 16 -5.39 17.81 44.52
CA PHE A 16 -5.74 18.47 45.77
C PHE A 16 -6.37 17.43 46.73
N GLY A 17 -5.89 17.38 47.98
CA GLY A 17 -6.37 16.43 48.99
C GLY A 17 -5.88 14.97 48.88
N GLY A 18 -4.89 14.67 48.04
CA GLY A 18 -4.12 13.41 48.11
C GLY A 18 -3.94 12.66 46.80
N GLY A 19 -2.74 12.11 46.58
CA GLY A 19 -2.37 11.31 45.41
C GLY A 19 -1.71 12.11 44.28
N ARG A 20 -0.93 11.40 43.45
CA ARG A 20 -0.39 11.92 42.19
C ARG A 20 -0.91 11.06 41.06
N VAL A 21 -1.25 11.70 39.95
CA VAL A 21 -1.67 10.99 38.72
C VAL A 21 -0.80 11.44 37.56
N ARG A 22 -0.66 10.58 36.55
CA ARG A 22 0.01 10.98 35.31
C ARG A 22 -0.76 12.09 34.60
N LYS A 23 -0.05 12.92 33.84
CA LYS A 23 -0.62 14.05 33.08
C LYS A 23 -1.56 13.63 31.95
N ASP A 24 -1.54 12.36 31.55
CA ASP A 24 -2.45 11.74 30.57
C ASP A 24 -3.65 11.05 31.22
N HIS A 25 -3.81 11.13 32.54
CA HIS A 25 -4.93 10.52 33.23
C HIS A 25 -6.26 11.21 32.85
N PRO A 26 -7.39 10.48 32.63
CA PRO A 26 -8.68 11.06 32.24
C PRO A 26 -9.17 12.22 33.12
N ARG A 27 -8.81 12.18 34.42
CA ARG A 27 -9.10 13.26 35.36
C ARG A 27 -8.51 14.60 34.92
N ILE A 28 -7.28 14.60 34.40
CA ILE A 28 -6.57 15.80 33.92
C ILE A 28 -7.24 16.33 32.66
N ALA A 29 -7.66 15.44 31.76
CA ALA A 29 -8.39 15.82 30.54
C ALA A 29 -9.75 16.45 30.87
N ALA A 30 -10.47 15.90 31.86
CA ALA A 30 -11.79 16.38 32.26
C ALA A 30 -11.78 17.81 32.81
N TYR A 31 -11.03 18.09 33.89
CA TYR A 31 -11.00 19.45 34.44
C TYR A 31 -10.20 20.41 33.54
N GLY A 32 -9.18 19.92 32.81
CA GLY A 32 -8.45 20.74 31.84
C GLY A 32 -9.32 21.23 30.68
N THR A 33 -10.29 20.42 30.24
CA THR A 33 -11.26 20.85 29.21
C THR A 33 -12.31 21.81 29.79
N LEU A 34 -12.65 21.70 31.09
CA LEU A 34 -13.48 22.70 31.76
C LEU A 34 -12.76 24.04 31.91
N ASP A 35 -11.44 24.04 32.16
CA ASP A 35 -10.64 25.26 32.17
C ASP A 35 -10.63 25.94 30.79
N GLU A 36 -10.53 25.16 29.71
CA GLU A 36 -10.64 25.67 28.35
C GLU A 36 -12.04 26.24 28.05
N LEU A 37 -13.10 25.58 28.51
CA LEU A 37 -14.46 26.10 28.41
C LEU A 37 -14.61 27.43 29.15
N ASN A 38 -14.07 27.50 30.38
CA ASN A 38 -14.10 28.68 31.20
C ASN A 38 -13.37 29.86 30.52
N ALA A 39 -12.19 29.60 29.95
CA ALA A 39 -11.45 30.59 29.17
C ALA A 39 -12.23 31.04 27.92
N THR A 40 -12.92 30.12 27.24
CA THR A 40 -13.74 30.43 26.06
C THR A 40 -14.93 31.32 26.42
N LEU A 41 -15.59 31.09 27.56
CA LEU A 41 -16.62 32.01 28.07
C LEU A 41 -16.02 33.37 28.42
N GLY A 42 -14.78 33.43 28.90
CA GLY A 42 -14.05 34.67 29.11
C GLY A 42 -13.84 35.47 27.81
N VAL A 43 -13.58 34.79 26.70
CA VAL A 43 -13.52 35.42 25.37
C VAL A 43 -14.90 35.93 24.96
N ALA A 44 -15.97 35.15 25.14
CA ALA A 44 -17.33 35.59 24.84
C ALA A 44 -17.72 36.86 25.64
N ARG A 45 -17.35 36.93 26.92
CA ARG A 45 -17.51 38.14 27.76
C ARG A 45 -16.68 39.33 27.27
N ALA A 46 -15.45 39.09 26.82
CA ALA A 46 -14.59 40.13 26.29
C ALA A 46 -15.09 40.66 24.92
N GLU A 47 -15.73 39.82 24.11
CA GLU A 47 -16.41 40.25 22.87
C GLU A 47 -17.71 41.01 23.20
N LEU A 48 -18.45 40.56 24.22
CA LEU A 48 -19.66 41.24 24.69
C LEU A 48 -19.37 42.66 25.17
N ALA A 49 -18.28 42.85 25.92
CA ALA A 49 -17.84 44.17 26.39
C ALA A 49 -17.35 45.09 25.25
N ARG A 50 -16.95 44.53 24.10
CA ARG A 50 -16.52 45.27 22.91
C ARG A 50 -17.65 45.54 21.92
N SER A 51 -18.79 44.88 22.08
CA SER A 51 -19.93 45.02 21.19
C SER A 51 -20.61 46.37 21.37
N THR A 52 -20.81 47.09 20.28
CA THR A 52 -21.64 48.31 20.23
C THR A 52 -23.10 48.02 19.86
N ASP A 53 -23.41 46.75 19.57
CA ASP A 53 -24.66 46.35 18.94
C ASP A 53 -25.75 46.00 19.97
N LEU A 54 -25.43 46.05 21.27
CA LEU A 54 -26.32 45.67 22.37
C LEU A 54 -26.59 46.85 23.31
N GLU A 55 -27.83 46.98 23.79
CA GLU A 55 -28.15 47.95 24.83
C GLU A 55 -27.36 47.65 26.12
N ALA A 56 -26.80 48.69 26.74
CA ALA A 56 -25.88 48.56 27.87
C ALA A 56 -26.45 47.76 29.06
N ALA A 57 -27.75 47.91 29.35
CA ALA A 57 -28.42 47.16 30.41
C ALA A 57 -28.55 45.66 30.08
N ALA A 58 -28.81 45.34 28.81
CA ALA A 58 -28.97 43.98 28.31
C ALA A 58 -27.61 43.26 28.25
N ALA A 59 -26.56 43.95 27.79
CA ALA A 59 -25.19 43.44 27.82
C ALA A 59 -24.68 43.20 29.25
N ALA A 60 -25.03 44.07 30.21
CA ALA A 60 -24.64 43.89 31.62
C ALA A 60 -25.31 42.66 32.27
N GLY A 61 -26.59 42.41 31.98
CA GLY A 61 -27.28 41.21 32.46
C GLY A 61 -26.69 39.92 31.87
N PHE A 62 -26.32 39.96 30.59
CA PHE A 62 -25.72 38.84 29.89
C PHE A 62 -24.30 38.53 30.39
N ASP A 63 -23.49 39.57 30.65
CA ASP A 63 -22.16 39.43 31.26
C ASP A 63 -22.22 38.86 32.68
N ALA A 64 -23.20 39.29 33.48
CA ALA A 64 -23.40 38.79 34.84
C ALA A 64 -23.75 37.28 34.87
N LEU A 65 -24.58 36.82 33.92
CA LEU A 65 -24.88 35.40 33.76
C LEU A 65 -23.64 34.61 33.35
N LEU A 66 -22.89 35.06 32.32
CA LEU A 66 -21.66 34.40 31.89
C LEU A 66 -20.59 34.38 33.00
N GLY A 67 -20.48 35.46 33.78
CA GLY A 67 -19.62 35.53 34.96
C GLY A 67 -20.02 34.51 36.03
N THR A 68 -21.33 34.33 36.27
CA THR A 68 -21.83 33.29 37.19
C THR A 68 -21.45 31.90 36.69
N LEU A 69 -21.58 31.63 35.39
CA LEU A 69 -21.20 30.35 34.78
C LEU A 69 -19.69 30.09 34.87
N GLN A 70 -18.83 31.10 34.67
CA GLN A 70 -17.38 30.95 34.86
C GLN A 70 -17.01 30.59 36.30
N ASN A 71 -17.69 31.17 37.30
CA ASN A 71 -17.47 30.78 38.70
C ASN A 71 -17.91 29.34 38.95
N ARG A 72 -19.08 28.94 38.44
CA ARG A 72 -19.57 27.56 38.59
C ARG A 72 -18.72 26.52 37.86
N LEU A 73 -18.16 26.86 36.70
CA LEU A 73 -17.20 26.00 36.01
C LEU A 73 -15.89 25.85 36.79
N PHE A 74 -15.47 26.88 37.50
CA PHE A 74 -14.32 26.80 38.39
C PHE A 74 -14.60 25.87 39.59
N ASP A 75 -15.78 26.00 40.22
CA ASP A 75 -16.22 25.10 41.29
C ASP A 75 -16.27 23.64 40.81
N LEU A 76 -16.84 23.40 39.62
CA LEU A 76 -16.90 22.08 39.01
C LEU A 76 -15.50 21.53 38.67
N GLY A 77 -14.60 22.37 38.16
CA GLY A 77 -13.20 21.99 37.94
C GLY A 77 -12.51 21.56 39.23
N ALA A 78 -12.75 22.29 40.34
CA ALA A 78 -12.23 21.94 41.66
C ALA A 78 -12.83 20.63 42.20
N GLU A 79 -14.13 20.39 41.99
CA GLU A 79 -14.81 19.12 42.30
C GLU A 79 -14.17 17.94 41.55
N LEU A 80 -13.88 18.09 40.26
CA LEU A 80 -13.27 17.03 39.45
C LEU A 80 -11.78 16.82 39.73
N ALA A 81 -11.05 17.88 40.07
CA ALA A 81 -9.63 17.82 40.42
C ALA A 81 -9.39 17.16 41.79
N THR A 82 -10.42 17.08 42.64
CA THR A 82 -10.31 16.63 44.03
C THR A 82 -11.12 15.35 44.26
N PRO A 83 -10.47 14.20 44.57
CA PRO A 83 -11.19 13.02 45.06
C PRO A 83 -11.94 13.36 46.35
N ASP A 84 -13.20 12.96 46.45
CA ASP A 84 -14.08 13.17 47.62
C ASP A 84 -14.20 14.66 48.03
N ALA A 85 -14.34 15.54 47.03
CA ALA A 85 -14.36 17.00 47.19
C ALA A 85 -15.34 17.50 48.28
N GLN A 86 -16.51 16.88 48.39
CA GLN A 86 -17.53 17.23 49.39
C GLN A 86 -17.07 16.94 50.83
N GLU A 87 -16.36 15.82 51.06
CA GLU A 87 -15.83 15.44 52.37
C GLU A 87 -14.67 16.37 52.79
N LYS A 88 -14.01 16.99 51.81
CA LYS A 88 -12.91 17.95 52.01
C LYS A 88 -13.38 19.41 52.12
N GLY A 89 -14.69 19.65 52.17
CA GLY A 89 -15.27 20.98 52.36
C GLY A 89 -15.16 21.91 51.15
N LEU A 90 -14.94 21.37 49.94
CA LEU A 90 -15.02 22.17 48.71
C LEU A 90 -16.47 22.40 48.30
N GLU A 91 -16.73 23.55 47.68
CA GLU A 91 -18.01 23.83 47.04
C GLU A 91 -18.16 22.91 45.82
N VAL A 92 -19.25 22.14 45.78
CA VAL A 92 -19.56 21.18 44.70
C VAL A 92 -20.84 21.60 43.98
N ILE A 93 -20.99 21.19 42.72
CA ILE A 93 -22.21 21.50 41.97
C ILE A 93 -23.40 20.73 42.56
N GLN A 94 -24.48 21.46 42.84
CA GLN A 94 -25.71 20.94 43.43
C GLN A 94 -26.83 20.85 42.38
N PRO A 95 -27.84 19.98 42.59
CA PRO A 95 -29.00 19.89 41.69
C PRO A 95 -29.69 21.24 41.42
N ARG A 96 -29.78 22.12 42.43
CA ARG A 96 -30.32 23.49 42.26
C ARG A 96 -29.61 24.30 41.16
N HIS A 97 -28.32 24.05 40.92
CA HIS A 97 -27.58 24.76 39.87
C HIS A 97 -27.98 24.27 38.47
N ILE A 98 -28.51 23.06 38.33
CA ILE A 98 -29.10 22.56 37.08
C ILE A 98 -30.44 23.26 36.86
N GLU A 99 -31.26 23.37 37.92
CA GLU A 99 -32.53 24.11 37.87
C GLU A 99 -32.33 25.60 37.55
N ASP A 100 -31.22 26.21 38.00
CA ASP A 100 -30.82 27.57 37.61
C ASP A 100 -30.55 27.67 36.10
N LEU A 101 -29.86 26.68 35.50
CA LEU A 101 -29.61 26.63 34.06
C LEU A 101 -30.90 26.44 33.26
N GLU A 102 -31.77 25.54 33.70
CA GLU A 102 -33.07 25.27 33.06
C GLU A 102 -33.96 26.52 33.10
N ARG A 103 -34.03 27.24 34.24
CA ARG A 103 -34.72 28.53 34.32
C ARG A 103 -34.12 29.59 33.39
N ALA A 104 -32.80 29.63 33.24
CA ALA A 104 -32.14 30.56 32.33
C ALA A 104 -32.44 30.22 30.86
N ILE A 105 -32.47 28.93 30.52
CA ILE A 105 -32.88 28.43 29.19
C ILE A 105 -34.29 28.90 28.88
N ASP A 106 -35.25 28.59 29.75
CA ASP A 106 -36.67 28.92 29.54
C ASP A 106 -36.88 30.44 29.42
N HIS A 107 -36.19 31.22 30.27
CA HIS A 107 -36.27 32.68 30.25
C HIS A 107 -35.82 33.26 28.90
N HIS A 108 -34.66 32.85 28.40
CA HIS A 108 -34.12 33.36 27.14
C HIS A 108 -34.84 32.77 25.91
N GLU A 109 -35.27 31.51 25.96
CA GLU A 109 -36.03 30.89 24.88
C GLU A 109 -37.41 31.54 24.69
N SER A 110 -38.08 31.93 25.77
CA SER A 110 -39.39 32.62 25.69
C SER A 110 -39.35 33.95 24.93
N GLN A 111 -38.17 34.56 24.79
CA GLN A 111 -37.94 35.83 24.10
C GLN A 111 -37.45 35.64 22.66
N LEU A 112 -37.21 34.40 22.23
CA LEU A 112 -36.70 34.08 20.91
C LEU A 112 -37.82 33.72 19.95
N PRO A 113 -37.69 34.06 18.65
CA PRO A 113 -38.59 33.53 17.65
C PRO A 113 -38.48 32.00 17.62
N PRO A 114 -39.61 31.28 17.38
CA PRO A 114 -39.61 29.83 17.31
C PRO A 114 -38.63 29.36 16.23
N LEU A 115 -37.78 28.41 16.58
CA LEU A 115 -36.78 27.85 15.67
C LEU A 115 -37.48 26.97 14.63
N ARG A 116 -37.76 27.54 13.45
CA ARG A 116 -38.47 26.83 12.35
C ARG A 116 -37.54 26.11 11.39
N GLN A 117 -36.24 26.37 11.46
CA GLN A 117 -35.21 25.79 10.59
C GLN A 117 -33.88 25.73 11.34
N PHE A 118 -32.97 24.85 10.90
CA PHE A 118 -31.63 24.79 11.47
C PHE A 118 -30.89 26.12 11.29
N ILE A 119 -30.02 26.46 12.23
CA ILE A 119 -29.23 27.70 12.20
C ILE A 119 -27.74 27.38 12.20
N LEU A 120 -26.96 28.19 11.50
CA LEU A 120 -25.50 28.05 11.47
C LEU A 120 -24.86 28.76 12.67
N PRO A 121 -23.72 28.27 13.19
CA PRO A 121 -22.95 28.97 14.22
C PRO A 121 -22.42 30.32 13.70
N GLY A 122 -23.14 31.40 13.98
CA GLY A 122 -22.83 32.70 13.40
C GLY A 122 -23.86 33.77 13.76
N GLY A 123 -23.81 34.89 13.03
CA GLY A 123 -24.51 36.13 13.36
C GLY A 123 -23.50 37.10 13.96
N THR A 124 -23.62 37.37 15.26
CA THR A 124 -22.69 38.25 15.98
C THR A 124 -21.40 37.53 16.40
N ALA A 125 -20.34 38.31 16.67
CA ALA A 125 -19.09 37.77 17.21
C ALA A 125 -19.32 37.07 18.57
N VAL A 126 -20.21 37.62 19.41
CA VAL A 126 -20.61 37.03 20.70
C VAL A 126 -21.32 35.69 20.50
N ALA A 127 -22.30 35.62 19.59
CA ALA A 127 -22.99 34.36 19.27
C ALA A 127 -22.03 33.30 18.71
N GLY A 128 -21.11 33.70 17.83
CA GLY A 128 -20.05 32.81 17.33
C GLY A 128 -19.20 32.22 18.45
N GLN A 129 -18.75 33.04 19.41
CA GLN A 129 -17.96 32.57 20.55
C GLN A 129 -18.77 31.70 21.52
N LEU A 130 -20.06 31.97 21.72
CA LEU A 130 -20.94 31.11 22.52
C LEU A 130 -21.15 29.74 21.87
N HIS A 131 -21.20 29.66 20.54
CA HIS A 131 -21.20 28.38 19.84
C HIS A 131 -19.87 27.64 19.95
N VAL A 132 -18.73 28.33 19.95
CA VAL A 132 -17.42 27.72 20.24
C VAL A 132 -17.40 27.18 21.68
N ALA A 133 -17.86 27.98 22.66
CA ALA A 133 -18.00 27.55 24.04
C ALA A 133 -18.89 26.31 24.18
N ARG A 134 -20.02 26.26 23.46
CA ARG A 134 -20.88 25.06 23.41
C ARG A 134 -20.14 23.82 22.92
N CYS A 135 -19.27 23.97 21.92
CA CYS A 135 -18.47 22.85 21.39
C CYS A 135 -17.45 22.34 22.40
N VAL A 136 -16.76 23.26 23.10
CA VAL A 136 -15.83 22.91 24.19
C VAL A 136 -16.59 22.27 25.37
N CYS A 137 -17.79 22.76 25.68
CA CYS A 137 -18.68 22.21 26.72
C CYS A 137 -19.07 20.76 26.43
N ARG A 138 -19.46 20.45 25.18
CA ARG A 138 -19.72 19.06 24.75
C ARG A 138 -18.49 18.18 24.77
N ARG A 139 -17.29 18.75 24.59
CA ARG A 139 -16.03 18.01 24.77
C ARG A 139 -15.79 17.70 26.24
N ALA A 140 -15.95 18.69 27.13
CA ALA A 140 -15.85 18.49 28.57
C ALA A 140 -16.83 17.43 29.07
N GLU A 141 -18.07 17.41 28.57
CA GLU A 141 -19.06 16.38 28.87
C GLU A 141 -18.52 14.96 28.57
N ARG A 142 -17.93 14.75 27.38
CA ARG A 142 -17.34 13.46 27.01
C ARG A 142 -16.16 13.06 27.89
N GLU A 143 -15.30 14.01 28.24
CA GLU A 143 -14.15 13.75 29.12
C GLU A 143 -14.59 13.43 30.56
N ILE A 144 -15.66 14.07 31.05
CA ILE A 144 -16.25 13.77 32.37
C ILE A 144 -16.90 12.38 32.35
N VAL A 145 -17.60 12.00 31.27
CA VAL A 145 -18.14 10.65 31.08
C VAL A 145 -17.01 9.61 31.05
N ALA A 146 -15.94 9.87 30.32
CA ALA A 146 -14.76 9.00 30.28
C ALA A 146 -14.10 8.86 31.65
N LEU A 147 -13.99 9.96 32.42
CA LEU A 147 -13.54 9.91 33.81
C LEU A 147 -14.48 9.08 34.70
N SER A 148 -15.80 9.24 34.56
CA SER A 148 -16.80 8.52 35.34
C SER A 148 -16.75 6.99 35.15
N ALA A 149 -16.30 6.54 33.98
CA ALA A 149 -16.13 5.12 33.67
C ALA A 149 -14.94 4.48 34.38
N VAL A 150 -13.96 5.28 34.81
CA VAL A 150 -12.73 4.82 35.48
C VAL A 150 -12.75 5.15 36.98
N HIS A 151 -13.39 6.25 37.37
CA HIS A 151 -13.56 6.70 38.75
C HIS A 151 -15.03 7.08 38.97
N PRO A 152 -15.78 6.42 39.85
CA PRO A 152 -17.17 6.78 40.13
C PRO A 152 -17.30 8.26 40.50
N LEU A 153 -18.15 8.98 39.77
CA LEU A 153 -18.48 10.38 40.04
C LEU A 153 -19.95 10.50 40.45
N ARG A 154 -20.29 11.62 41.09
CA ARG A 154 -21.68 12.07 41.21
C ARG A 154 -22.28 12.26 39.81
N ASP A 155 -23.58 12.02 39.68
CA ASP A 155 -24.34 12.22 38.45
C ASP A 155 -24.57 13.71 38.11
N VAL A 156 -24.48 14.58 39.12
CA VAL A 156 -24.71 16.03 39.01
C VAL A 156 -23.75 16.74 38.03
N PRO A 157 -22.42 16.57 38.08
CA PRO A 157 -21.48 17.10 37.07
C PRO A 157 -21.87 16.89 35.60
N ILE A 158 -22.25 15.66 35.24
CA ILE A 158 -22.58 15.30 33.85
C ILE A 158 -23.86 16.02 33.42
N ARG A 159 -24.89 15.99 34.28
CA ARG A 159 -26.16 16.68 34.03
C ARG A 159 -25.99 18.20 33.93
N TYR A 160 -25.12 18.78 34.75
CA TYR A 160 -24.83 20.22 34.72
C TYR A 160 -24.20 20.65 33.40
N VAL A 161 -23.16 19.95 32.93
CA VAL A 161 -22.48 20.30 31.67
C VAL A 161 -23.38 20.05 30.45
N ASN A 162 -24.23 19.03 30.51
CA ASN A 162 -25.25 18.80 29.48
C ASN A 162 -26.24 19.99 29.37
N ARG A 163 -26.83 20.43 30.49
CA ARG A 163 -27.71 21.61 30.51
C ARG A 163 -27.00 22.92 30.18
N LEU A 164 -25.73 23.05 30.56
CA LEU A 164 -24.92 24.20 30.17
C LEU A 164 -24.73 24.26 28.66
N SER A 165 -24.59 23.11 27.97
CA SER A 165 -24.52 23.07 26.51
C SER A 165 -25.80 23.57 25.84
N ASP A 166 -26.96 23.26 26.43
CA ASP A 166 -28.26 23.74 25.96
C ASP A 166 -28.40 25.24 26.20
N LEU A 167 -28.04 25.72 27.39
CA LEU A 167 -28.02 27.16 27.70
C LEU A 167 -27.13 27.94 26.74
N LEU A 168 -25.90 27.48 26.47
CA LEU A 168 -24.98 28.18 25.55
C LEU A 168 -25.52 28.29 24.11
N PHE A 169 -26.37 27.35 23.69
CA PHE A 169 -27.07 27.45 22.40
C PHE A 169 -28.14 28.54 22.42
N VAL A 170 -28.97 28.54 23.46
CA VAL A 170 -30.04 29.53 23.62
C VAL A 170 -29.44 30.93 23.77
N LEU A 171 -28.35 31.07 24.54
CA LEU A 171 -27.63 32.34 24.69
C LEU A 171 -27.04 32.81 23.36
N ALA A 172 -26.50 31.92 22.51
CA ALA A 172 -26.00 32.34 21.20
C ALA A 172 -27.11 32.96 20.32
N ARG A 173 -28.31 32.37 20.35
CA ARG A 173 -29.49 32.90 19.66
C ARG A 173 -29.99 34.21 20.27
N ALA A 174 -30.02 34.28 21.60
CA ALA A 174 -30.37 35.50 22.33
C ALA A 174 -29.41 36.65 21.98
N ALA A 175 -28.10 36.37 21.89
CA ALA A 175 -27.10 37.37 21.50
C ALA A 175 -27.34 37.93 20.09
N ASN A 176 -27.75 37.09 19.12
CA ASN A 176 -28.14 37.55 17.78
C ASN A 176 -29.40 38.42 17.82
N GLN A 177 -30.46 37.92 18.46
CA GLN A 177 -31.74 38.60 18.58
C GLN A 177 -31.61 39.97 19.27
N MET A 178 -30.83 40.04 20.36
CA MET A 178 -30.59 41.28 21.10
C MET A 178 -29.79 42.30 20.30
N ALA A 179 -28.91 41.83 19.39
CA ALA A 179 -28.14 42.69 18.49
C ALA A 179 -28.92 43.08 17.21
N GLY A 180 -30.21 42.74 17.12
CA GLY A 180 -31.04 42.97 15.95
C GLY A 180 -30.62 42.16 14.71
N GLN A 181 -29.79 41.13 14.89
CA GLN A 181 -29.38 40.22 13.82
C GLN A 181 -30.25 38.96 13.85
N ALA A 182 -30.75 38.55 12.69
CA ALA A 182 -31.42 37.26 12.58
C ALA A 182 -30.42 36.13 12.86
N ASP A 183 -30.90 35.06 13.50
CA ASP A 183 -30.15 33.79 13.51
C ASP A 183 -29.81 33.42 12.06
N VAL A 184 -28.56 33.05 11.78
CA VAL A 184 -28.12 32.72 10.43
C VAL A 184 -28.87 31.47 9.99
N PRO A 185 -29.89 31.59 9.11
CA PRO A 185 -30.67 30.44 8.73
C PRO A 185 -29.78 29.52 7.92
N TRP A 186 -29.87 28.23 8.20
CA TRP A 186 -29.34 27.26 7.27
C TRP A 186 -30.25 27.26 6.04
N GLU A 187 -29.85 28.01 5.01
CA GLU A 187 -30.61 28.11 3.76
C GLU A 187 -30.48 26.82 2.97
N LYS A 188 -31.61 26.15 2.77
CA LYS A 188 -31.74 25.04 1.83
C LYS A 188 -31.82 25.66 0.44
N GLY A 189 -30.71 25.66 -0.31
CA GLY A 189 -30.61 26.27 -1.64
C GLY A 189 -31.59 25.65 -2.66
N ILE A 190 -32.11 26.53 -3.55
CA ILE A 190 -33.08 26.30 -4.64
C ILE A 190 -32.99 24.87 -5.15
N ASP A 191 -34.12 24.19 -5.02
CA ASP A 191 -34.11 22.80 -4.63
C ASP A 191 -34.11 21.84 -5.83
N MET A 192 -33.03 21.88 -6.59
CA MET A 192 -32.57 20.64 -7.22
C MET A 192 -31.63 19.99 -6.22
N LYS A 193 -31.85 18.73 -5.91
CA LYS A 193 -30.90 17.99 -5.09
C LYS A 193 -30.15 16.99 -5.94
N LYS A 194 -28.84 16.96 -5.72
CA LYS A 194 -28.04 15.81 -6.10
C LYS A 194 -28.15 14.78 -4.99
N ILE A 195 -28.84 13.70 -5.27
CA ILE A 195 -28.83 12.49 -4.44
C ILE A 195 -27.58 11.71 -4.82
N GLU A 196 -26.64 11.62 -3.89
CA GLU A 196 -25.49 10.74 -3.95
C GLU A 196 -25.74 9.53 -3.03
N ALA A 197 -26.06 8.38 -3.60
CA ALA A 197 -26.27 7.16 -2.85
C ALA A 197 -25.06 6.24 -2.96
N ILE A 198 -24.33 6.10 -1.86
CA ILE A 198 -23.28 5.09 -1.73
C ILE A 198 -23.95 3.82 -1.21
N VAL A 199 -24.29 2.89 -2.09
CA VAL A 199 -24.95 1.62 -1.75
C VAL A 199 -23.98 0.46 -1.90
N ARG A 200 -24.32 -0.71 -1.36
CA ARG A 200 -23.55 -1.93 -1.64
C ARG A 200 -23.53 -2.18 -3.14
N HIS A 201 -22.37 -2.55 -3.68
CA HIS A 201 -22.19 -2.64 -5.13
C HIS A 201 -23.22 -3.55 -5.82
N TYR A 202 -23.62 -4.65 -5.19
CA TYR A 202 -24.58 -5.61 -5.74
C TYR A 202 -26.04 -5.13 -5.69
N LYS A 203 -26.33 -4.05 -4.96
CA LYS A 203 -27.66 -3.41 -4.91
C LYS A 203 -27.86 -2.37 -6.00
N LEU A 204 -26.85 -2.12 -6.83
CA LEU A 204 -26.90 -1.13 -7.91
C LEU A 204 -28.09 -1.35 -8.86
N GLU A 205 -28.29 -2.58 -9.34
CA GLU A 205 -29.36 -2.87 -10.31
C GLU A 205 -30.76 -2.74 -9.69
N ASP A 206 -30.95 -3.24 -8.47
CA ASP A 206 -32.20 -3.07 -7.71
C ASP A 206 -32.55 -1.58 -7.51
N VAL A 207 -31.54 -0.78 -7.13
CA VAL A 207 -31.68 0.65 -6.88
C VAL A 207 -31.90 1.43 -8.18
N LYS A 208 -31.21 1.08 -9.26
CA LYS A 208 -31.37 1.68 -10.60
C LYS A 208 -32.78 1.45 -11.13
N ASN A 209 -33.29 0.22 -11.03
CA ASN A 209 -34.63 -0.14 -11.50
C ASN A 209 -35.70 0.60 -10.69
N ALA A 210 -35.59 0.62 -9.36
CA ALA A 210 -36.51 1.35 -8.50
C ALA A 210 -36.53 2.86 -8.77
N LEU A 211 -35.37 3.49 -9.01
CA LEU A 211 -35.29 4.91 -9.37
C LEU A 211 -35.89 5.19 -10.75
N THR A 212 -35.69 4.28 -11.71
CA THR A 212 -36.24 4.41 -13.07
C THR A 212 -37.77 4.31 -13.06
N GLU A 213 -38.34 3.40 -12.26
CA GLU A 213 -39.79 3.27 -12.05
C GLU A 213 -40.41 4.53 -11.42
N GLN A 214 -39.65 5.23 -10.57
CA GLN A 214 -40.05 6.52 -10.02
C GLN A 214 -39.84 7.69 -10.99
N GLY A 215 -39.48 7.44 -12.25
CA GLY A 215 -39.36 8.44 -13.31
C GLY A 215 -38.04 9.23 -13.31
N VAL A 216 -36.96 8.66 -12.77
CA VAL A 216 -35.63 9.29 -12.77
C VAL A 216 -34.81 8.76 -13.95
N ALA A 217 -34.59 9.61 -14.96
CA ALA A 217 -34.10 9.18 -16.28
C ALA A 217 -32.57 9.24 -16.46
N GLY A 218 -31.85 9.99 -15.62
CA GLY A 218 -30.41 10.19 -15.74
C GLY A 218 -29.68 10.02 -14.41
N MET A 219 -28.65 9.18 -14.39
CA MET A 219 -27.81 8.92 -13.22
C MET A 219 -26.37 8.65 -13.64
N THR A 220 -25.43 9.11 -12.82
CA THR A 220 -23.99 8.82 -12.99
C THR A 220 -23.58 7.82 -11.92
N ILE A 221 -22.83 6.79 -12.32
CA ILE A 221 -22.41 5.73 -11.42
C ILE A 221 -20.89 5.74 -11.34
N THR A 222 -20.36 5.79 -10.12
CA THR A 222 -18.93 5.79 -9.86
C THR A 222 -18.60 4.74 -8.80
N GLU A 223 -17.63 3.90 -9.08
CA GLU A 223 -17.10 2.95 -8.10
C GLU A 223 -16.29 3.69 -7.03
N VAL A 224 -16.62 3.48 -5.75
CA VAL A 224 -15.95 4.13 -4.63
C VAL A 224 -15.61 3.13 -3.54
N ARG A 225 -14.75 3.53 -2.60
CA ARG A 225 -14.45 2.75 -1.41
C ARG A 225 -14.76 3.57 -0.16
N GLY A 226 -15.50 3.00 0.79
CA GLY A 226 -15.98 3.71 1.98
C GLY A 226 -15.44 3.12 3.28
N PHE A 227 -15.00 3.99 4.20
CA PHE A 227 -14.54 3.65 5.54
C PHE A 227 -15.55 4.13 6.59
N GLY A 228 -15.88 3.30 7.59
CA GLY A 228 -16.93 3.60 8.58
C GLY A 228 -16.82 2.75 9.85
N ARG A 229 -17.86 2.73 10.70
CA ARG A 229 -17.88 1.95 11.95
C ARG A 229 -17.81 0.43 11.75
N GLN A 230 -17.93 -0.05 10.51
CA GLN A 230 -17.39 -1.36 10.16
C GLN A 230 -15.89 -1.26 10.35
N LYS A 231 -15.36 -1.82 11.44
CA LYS A 231 -13.92 -2.09 11.54
C LYS A 231 -13.51 -2.67 10.18
N GLY A 232 -12.57 -2.01 9.50
CA GLY A 232 -12.01 -2.55 8.28
C GLY A 232 -11.67 -4.01 8.55
N HIS A 233 -12.10 -4.91 7.68
CA HIS A 233 -11.62 -6.28 7.78
C HIS A 233 -10.14 -6.21 7.41
N THR A 234 -9.30 -6.84 8.22
CA THR A 234 -7.90 -6.98 7.88
C THR A 234 -7.81 -7.94 6.71
N GLU A 235 -7.44 -7.43 5.54
CA GLU A 235 -7.00 -8.30 4.46
C GLU A 235 -5.49 -8.45 4.58
N MET A 236 -5.03 -9.69 4.57
CA MET A 236 -3.61 -9.94 4.38
C MET A 236 -3.27 -9.71 2.93
N TYR A 237 -2.61 -8.58 2.66
CA TYR A 237 -1.94 -8.39 1.40
C TYR A 237 -0.46 -8.65 1.60
N ARG A 238 0.03 -9.74 0.99
CA ARG A 238 1.44 -10.14 1.04
C ARG A 238 1.98 -10.29 2.47
N GLY A 239 1.26 -11.01 3.33
CA GLY A 239 1.74 -11.42 4.66
C GLY A 239 1.96 -10.31 5.68
N THR A 240 1.41 -9.11 5.46
CA THR A 240 1.28 -8.08 6.48
C THR A 240 -0.21 -7.75 6.61
N GLU A 241 -0.72 -7.68 7.84
CA GLU A 241 -2.10 -7.25 8.08
C GLU A 241 -2.29 -5.83 7.53
N TYR A 242 -3.09 -5.69 6.48
CA TYR A 242 -3.59 -4.40 6.05
C TYR A 242 -5.04 -4.33 6.50
N ALA A 243 -5.33 -3.40 7.42
CA ALA A 243 -6.71 -3.02 7.65
C ALA A 243 -7.26 -2.46 6.34
N VAL A 244 -8.14 -3.21 5.67
CA VAL A 244 -8.90 -2.68 4.54
C VAL A 244 -10.02 -1.87 5.15
N ASP A 245 -9.61 -0.66 5.51
CA ASP A 245 -10.48 0.36 6.03
C ASP A 245 -11.57 0.71 5.00
N PHE A 246 -11.31 0.55 3.70
CA PHE A 246 -12.19 1.03 2.65
C PHE A 246 -12.88 -0.10 1.87
N VAL A 247 -14.16 -0.33 2.16
CA VAL A 247 -15.01 -1.35 1.52
C VAL A 247 -15.54 -0.86 0.17
N PRO A 248 -15.50 -1.67 -0.92
CA PRO A 248 -16.07 -1.30 -2.21
C PRO A 248 -17.57 -1.04 -2.11
N LYS A 249 -18.00 0.11 -2.64
CA LYS A 249 -19.39 0.55 -2.71
C LYS A 249 -19.61 1.22 -4.05
N VAL A 250 -20.85 1.26 -4.49
CA VAL A 250 -21.21 2.02 -5.69
C VAL A 250 -21.80 3.34 -5.25
N LYS A 251 -21.28 4.43 -5.80
CA LYS A 251 -21.83 5.77 -5.64
C LYS A 251 -22.69 6.08 -6.86
N LEU A 252 -24.01 6.09 -6.67
CA LEU A 252 -24.94 6.68 -7.63
C LEU A 252 -25.05 8.17 -7.36
N GLU A 253 -25.01 8.97 -8.41
CA GLU A 253 -25.29 10.40 -8.37
C GLU A 253 -26.47 10.70 -9.28
N VAL A 254 -27.52 11.30 -8.73
CA VAL A 254 -28.80 11.52 -9.39
C VAL A 254 -29.29 12.93 -9.08
N VAL A 255 -29.78 13.66 -10.06
CA VAL A 255 -30.30 15.03 -9.84
C VAL A 255 -31.81 15.04 -9.98
N VAL A 256 -32.52 15.44 -8.93
CA VAL A 256 -33.99 15.47 -8.85
C VAL A 256 -34.50 16.78 -8.24
N ASP A 257 -35.77 17.13 -8.46
CA ASP A 257 -36.45 18.26 -7.81
C ASP A 257 -36.73 17.95 -6.34
N ASP A 258 -36.80 18.95 -5.46
CA ASP A 258 -37.03 18.76 -4.02
C ASP A 258 -38.26 17.92 -3.72
N ASP A 259 -39.34 18.15 -4.47
CA ASP A 259 -40.62 17.47 -4.30
C ASP A 259 -40.50 15.96 -4.61
N ARG A 260 -39.47 15.56 -5.36
CA ARG A 260 -39.16 14.16 -5.71
C ARG A 260 -37.99 13.57 -4.93
N VAL A 261 -37.31 14.36 -4.10
CA VAL A 261 -36.17 13.89 -3.29
C VAL A 261 -36.60 12.77 -2.37
N GLN A 262 -37.69 12.97 -1.61
CA GLN A 262 -38.12 11.98 -0.64
C GLN A 262 -38.51 10.66 -1.34
N THR A 263 -39.24 10.74 -2.45
CA THR A 263 -39.61 9.58 -3.25
C THR A 263 -38.39 8.81 -3.79
N ALA A 264 -37.38 9.53 -4.29
CA ALA A 264 -36.16 8.92 -4.80
C ALA A 264 -35.29 8.32 -3.68
N VAL A 265 -35.17 9.01 -2.53
CA VAL A 265 -34.46 8.50 -1.35
C VAL A 265 -35.15 7.25 -0.79
N ASP A 266 -36.48 7.26 -0.69
CA ASP A 266 -37.26 6.11 -0.20
C ASP A 266 -37.13 4.90 -1.13
N ALA A 267 -37.14 5.12 -2.45
CA ALA A 267 -36.89 4.07 -3.42
C ALA A 267 -35.48 3.46 -3.28
N ILE A 268 -34.46 4.31 -3.08
CA ILE A 268 -33.08 3.85 -2.82
C ILE A 268 -33.01 3.10 -1.49
N LEU A 269 -33.58 3.64 -0.42
CA LEU A 269 -33.54 3.01 0.90
C LEU A 269 -34.25 1.65 0.89
N LYS A 270 -35.46 1.57 0.33
CA LYS A 270 -36.21 0.31 0.23
C LYS A 270 -35.45 -0.75 -0.56
N SER A 271 -34.76 -0.36 -1.62
CA SER A 271 -34.07 -1.29 -2.53
C SER A 271 -32.67 -1.67 -2.06
N ALA A 272 -31.97 -0.74 -1.39
CA ALA A 272 -30.62 -0.92 -0.87
C ALA A 272 -30.58 -1.50 0.56
N HIS A 273 -31.67 -1.40 1.34
CA HIS A 273 -31.71 -1.86 2.71
C HIS A 273 -31.85 -3.39 2.79
N THR A 274 -30.87 -4.03 3.43
CA THR A 274 -30.84 -5.48 3.67
C THR A 274 -30.87 -5.80 5.17
N GLY A 275 -30.97 -4.80 6.05
CA GLY A 275 -30.98 -4.97 7.51
C GLY A 275 -29.62 -5.27 8.13
N GLN A 276 -28.53 -5.21 7.35
CA GLN A 276 -27.19 -5.55 7.79
C GLN A 276 -26.29 -4.31 7.87
N ILE A 277 -25.24 -4.35 8.71
CA ILE A 277 -24.28 -3.26 8.81
C ILE A 277 -23.57 -3.10 7.44
N GLY A 278 -23.64 -1.91 6.84
CA GLY A 278 -22.95 -1.58 5.57
C GLY A 278 -23.83 -1.31 4.35
N ASP A 279 -25.16 -1.26 4.51
CA ASP A 279 -26.13 -1.07 3.41
C ASP A 279 -25.90 0.17 2.55
N GLY A 280 -25.29 1.21 3.14
CA GLY A 280 -24.89 2.38 2.41
C GLY A 280 -25.21 3.67 3.15
N LYS A 281 -25.01 4.78 2.46
CA LYS A 281 -25.42 6.11 2.89
C LYS A 281 -25.96 6.85 1.69
N VAL A 282 -27.10 7.51 1.86
CA VAL A 282 -27.63 8.44 0.88
C VAL A 282 -27.32 9.84 1.39
N PHE A 283 -26.61 10.61 0.57
CA PHE A 283 -26.33 12.01 0.79
C PHE A 283 -27.17 12.81 -0.18
N VAL A 284 -27.80 13.87 0.30
CA VAL A 284 -28.62 14.76 -0.52
C VAL A 284 -27.94 16.11 -0.46
N TYR A 285 -27.40 16.56 -1.59
CA TYR A 285 -26.71 17.84 -1.72
C TYR A 285 -27.61 18.85 -2.42
N ASN A 286 -27.58 20.10 -1.99
CA ASN A 286 -28.21 21.20 -2.71
C ASN A 286 -27.41 21.46 -3.99
N LEU A 287 -28.10 21.53 -5.13
CA LEU A 287 -27.47 21.77 -6.42
C LEU A 287 -28.00 23.09 -6.98
N GLU A 288 -27.16 24.12 -7.00
CA GLU A 288 -27.56 25.49 -7.36
C GLU A 288 -28.02 25.63 -8.81
N ASN A 289 -27.41 24.88 -9.74
CA ASN A 289 -27.77 24.89 -11.16
C ASN A 289 -27.28 23.61 -11.88
N ALA A 290 -27.96 23.20 -12.95
CA ALA A 290 -27.56 22.12 -13.84
C ALA A 290 -27.71 22.59 -15.29
N VAL A 291 -26.68 22.39 -16.12
CA VAL A 291 -26.65 22.88 -17.51
C VAL A 291 -26.43 21.71 -18.46
N ARG A 292 -27.33 21.54 -19.43
CA ARG A 292 -27.19 20.50 -20.46
C ARG A 292 -26.26 20.99 -21.57
N ILE A 293 -25.10 20.33 -21.72
CA ILE A 293 -24.03 20.75 -22.65
C ILE A 293 -24.51 20.85 -24.11
N ARG A 294 -25.41 19.96 -24.55
CA ARG A 294 -25.89 19.90 -25.95
C ARG A 294 -26.84 21.06 -26.31
N THR A 295 -27.71 21.47 -25.39
CA THR A 295 -28.84 22.38 -25.67
C THR A 295 -28.70 23.72 -24.95
N GLY A 296 -27.84 23.82 -23.94
CA GLY A 296 -27.67 25.02 -23.12
C GLY A 296 -28.78 25.25 -22.08
N GLU A 297 -29.76 24.35 -22.00
CA GLU A 297 -30.86 24.42 -21.04
C GLU A 297 -30.35 24.35 -19.60
N THR A 298 -30.86 25.24 -18.76
CA THR A 298 -30.47 25.37 -17.35
C THR A 298 -31.65 25.07 -16.44
N GLY A 299 -31.43 24.38 -15.32
CA GLY A 299 -32.47 24.07 -14.34
C GLY A 299 -33.20 22.73 -14.60
N GLY A 300 -34.49 22.65 -14.28
CA GLY A 300 -35.28 21.41 -14.35
C GLY A 300 -35.38 20.78 -15.74
N GLU A 301 -35.29 21.58 -16.81
CA GLU A 301 -35.41 21.13 -18.22
C GLU A 301 -34.17 20.39 -18.75
N GLY A 302 -32.99 20.60 -18.15
CA GLY A 302 -31.74 19.93 -18.56
C GLY A 302 -31.68 18.43 -18.26
N ARG A 303 -32.75 17.84 -17.69
CA ARG A 303 -32.77 16.49 -17.11
C ARG A 303 -33.34 15.39 -17.99
N ASP A 304 -34.20 15.72 -18.97
CA ASP A 304 -34.94 14.69 -19.69
C ASP A 304 -34.17 14.17 -20.91
N LEU A 305 -33.78 12.90 -20.87
CA LEU A 305 -33.09 12.20 -21.96
C LEU A 305 -34.05 11.70 -23.04
N ARG A 306 -35.38 11.72 -22.84
CA ARG A 306 -36.33 11.11 -23.80
C ARG A 306 -37.32 12.07 -24.47
N ALA A 307 -37.57 13.26 -23.93
CA ALA A 307 -38.62 14.13 -24.46
C ALA A 307 -38.25 14.97 -25.72
N SER A 308 -36.98 15.06 -26.11
CA SER A 308 -36.55 15.91 -27.25
C SER A 308 -36.16 15.16 -28.53
N ASP A 309 -36.11 13.82 -28.52
CA ASP A 309 -35.75 13.03 -29.72
C ASP A 309 -36.88 12.92 -30.76
N GLN A 310 -38.03 13.59 -30.56
CA GLN A 310 -39.16 13.58 -31.50
C GLN A 310 -39.59 14.96 -32.04
N ARG A 311 -38.85 16.05 -31.80
CA ARG A 311 -39.17 17.35 -32.46
C ARG A 311 -38.12 17.70 -33.50
N ASN A 312 -38.53 17.54 -34.76
CA ASN A 312 -37.79 17.83 -35.96
C ASN A 312 -37.82 19.33 -36.27
N ASP A 313 -37.44 20.17 -35.31
CA ASP A 313 -37.40 21.63 -35.50
C ASP A 313 -35.95 22.08 -35.71
N ALA A 314 -35.72 22.68 -36.87
CA ALA A 314 -34.47 23.32 -37.25
C ALA A 314 -34.01 24.31 -36.16
N PRO A 315 -32.67 24.50 -35.97
CA PRO A 315 -32.15 25.34 -34.90
C PRO A 315 -32.67 26.77 -35.05
N GLN A 316 -33.52 27.20 -34.11
CA GLN A 316 -33.91 28.61 -34.00
C GLN A 316 -32.70 29.43 -33.49
N PRO A 317 -32.51 30.66 -34.00
CA PRO A 317 -31.40 31.50 -33.59
C PRO A 317 -31.53 31.87 -32.11
N MET A 318 -30.44 31.70 -31.37
CA MET A 318 -30.35 32.04 -29.96
C MET A 318 -30.80 33.49 -29.71
N GLY A 319 -31.80 33.65 -28.83
CA GLY A 319 -32.09 34.92 -28.19
C GLY A 319 -30.87 35.41 -27.38
N PRO A 320 -30.77 36.72 -27.11
CA PRO A 320 -29.54 37.33 -26.62
C PRO A 320 -29.18 36.79 -25.23
N ALA A 321 -27.91 36.38 -25.11
CA ALA A 321 -27.30 35.85 -23.90
C ALA A 321 -27.45 36.76 -22.69
N ASN A 322 -27.60 36.14 -21.51
CA ASN A 322 -27.39 36.77 -20.21
C ASN A 322 -26.00 37.48 -20.21
N PRO A 323 -25.93 38.81 -20.00
CA PRO A 323 -24.69 39.55 -20.05
C PRO A 323 -23.88 39.34 -18.76
N HIS A 324 -22.58 39.06 -18.90
CA HIS A 324 -21.56 38.74 -17.88
C HIS A 324 -21.48 37.23 -17.51
N ALA A 325 -20.50 36.42 -17.93
CA ALA A 325 -19.12 36.69 -18.38
C ALA A 325 -18.80 35.91 -19.66
N ARG A 326 -18.64 36.61 -20.78
CA ARG A 326 -17.84 36.07 -21.90
C ARG A 326 -16.41 36.00 -21.41
N ILE A 327 -15.76 34.82 -21.50
CA ILE A 327 -14.31 34.72 -21.36
C ILE A 327 -13.70 35.80 -22.28
N PRO A 328 -12.95 36.77 -21.73
CA PRO A 328 -12.35 37.81 -22.54
C PRO A 328 -11.58 37.22 -23.74
N PRO A 329 -11.66 37.80 -24.95
CA PRO A 329 -11.05 37.23 -26.14
C PRO A 329 -9.57 36.88 -25.97
N TYR A 330 -8.81 37.69 -25.24
CA TYR A 330 -7.38 37.45 -24.98
C TYR A 330 -7.10 36.18 -24.16
N ILE A 331 -8.04 35.72 -23.31
CA ILE A 331 -7.92 34.48 -22.53
C ILE A 331 -8.16 33.28 -23.45
N ALA A 332 -9.18 33.35 -24.31
CA ALA A 332 -9.45 32.32 -25.31
C ALA A 332 -8.28 32.17 -26.31
N GLU A 333 -7.70 33.29 -26.75
CA GLU A 333 -6.49 33.31 -27.57
C GLU A 333 -5.28 32.72 -26.85
N ALA A 334 -5.03 33.11 -25.58
CA ALA A 334 -3.93 32.57 -24.79
C ALA A 334 -4.05 31.05 -24.59
N LYS A 335 -5.28 30.54 -24.38
CA LYS A 335 -5.59 29.10 -24.32
C LYS A 335 -5.27 28.39 -25.63
N HIS A 336 -5.72 28.96 -26.75
CA HIS A 336 -5.46 28.38 -28.06
C HIS A 336 -3.97 28.36 -28.41
N GLU A 337 -3.24 29.44 -28.11
CA GLU A 337 -1.79 29.54 -28.31
C GLU A 337 -1.03 28.53 -27.45
N LEU A 338 -1.39 28.40 -26.16
CA LEU A 338 -0.78 27.43 -25.25
C LEU A 338 -1.00 26.00 -25.74
N GLN A 339 -2.21 25.66 -26.18
CA GLN A 339 -2.52 24.34 -26.71
C GLN A 339 -1.73 24.06 -27.99
N THR A 340 -1.70 25.01 -28.92
CA THR A 340 -0.92 24.91 -30.16
C THR A 340 0.58 24.72 -29.88
N ALA A 341 1.11 25.43 -28.88
CA ALA A 341 2.50 25.26 -28.45
C ALA A 341 2.75 23.86 -27.86
N ARG A 342 1.84 23.38 -26.98
CA ARG A 342 1.92 22.03 -26.39
C ARG A 342 1.93 20.95 -27.47
N ASP A 343 1.07 21.06 -28.48
CA ASP A 343 1.00 20.08 -29.58
C ASP A 343 2.27 20.05 -30.41
N LYS A 344 2.83 21.22 -30.76
CA LYS A 344 4.13 21.33 -31.45
C LYS A 344 5.27 20.74 -30.62
N ILE A 345 5.26 20.97 -29.31
CA ILE A 345 6.29 20.44 -28.41
C ILE A 345 6.16 18.92 -28.26
N ARG A 346 4.94 18.38 -28.18
CA ARG A 346 4.68 16.93 -28.16
C ARG A 346 5.22 16.26 -29.42
N LEU A 347 4.97 16.86 -30.59
CA LEU A 347 5.52 16.37 -31.86
C LEU A 347 7.05 16.40 -31.84
N ALA A 348 7.66 17.50 -31.41
CA ALA A 348 9.12 17.58 -31.32
C ALA A 348 9.72 16.55 -30.33
N HIS A 349 9.06 16.29 -29.21
CA HIS A 349 9.45 15.23 -28.27
C HIS A 349 9.42 13.85 -28.95
N SER A 350 8.36 13.54 -29.71
CA SER A 350 8.26 12.26 -30.46
C SER A 350 9.33 12.11 -31.54
N LEU A 351 9.85 13.23 -32.06
CA LEU A 351 10.98 13.26 -33.00
C LEU A 351 12.36 13.26 -32.32
N GLY A 352 12.41 13.07 -31.00
CA GLY A 352 13.67 12.92 -30.25
C GLY A 352 14.27 14.21 -29.70
N LEU A 353 13.50 15.30 -29.57
CA LEU A 353 13.99 16.52 -28.93
C LEU A 353 14.46 16.23 -27.49
N PRO A 354 15.65 16.71 -27.06
CA PRO A 354 16.14 16.45 -25.70
C PRO A 354 15.15 16.91 -24.62
N ALA A 355 14.97 16.09 -23.59
CA ALA A 355 13.91 16.31 -22.59
C ALA A 355 14.01 17.64 -21.84
N VAL A 356 15.23 18.12 -21.56
CA VAL A 356 15.44 19.45 -20.96
C VAL A 356 14.96 20.56 -21.89
N GLN A 357 15.13 20.42 -23.20
CA GLN A 357 14.62 21.39 -24.17
C GLN A 357 13.10 21.33 -24.29
N VAL A 358 12.50 20.13 -24.22
CA VAL A 358 11.04 19.96 -24.14
C VAL A 358 10.50 20.74 -22.94
N CYS A 359 11.06 20.53 -21.76
CA CYS A 359 10.63 21.25 -20.55
C CYS A 359 10.86 22.76 -20.64
N ALA A 360 11.99 23.20 -21.22
CA ALA A 360 12.28 24.62 -21.42
C ALA A 360 11.28 25.29 -22.37
N ARG A 361 10.86 24.59 -23.45
CA ARG A 361 9.84 25.09 -24.38
C ARG A 361 8.45 25.13 -23.74
N LEU A 362 8.08 24.12 -22.95
CA LEU A 362 6.83 24.13 -22.17
C LEU A 362 6.81 25.30 -21.18
N THR A 363 7.92 25.50 -20.47
CA THR A 363 8.10 26.64 -19.55
C THR A 363 7.97 27.97 -20.30
N SER A 364 8.59 28.09 -21.48
CA SER A 364 8.55 29.33 -22.27
C SER A 364 7.13 29.63 -22.79
N ALA A 365 6.36 28.60 -23.15
CA ALA A 365 4.97 28.75 -23.55
C ALA A 365 4.09 29.21 -22.37
N ALA A 366 4.29 28.65 -21.19
CA ALA A 366 3.62 29.10 -19.97
C ALA A 366 4.05 30.52 -19.57
N ASP A 367 5.34 30.87 -19.66
CA ASP A 367 5.86 32.22 -19.39
C ASP A 367 5.17 33.25 -20.29
N ALA A 368 5.00 32.95 -21.59
CA ALA A 368 4.34 33.85 -22.54
C ALA A 368 2.88 34.13 -22.15
N VAL A 369 2.13 33.11 -21.74
CA VAL A 369 0.76 33.24 -21.24
C VAL A 369 0.73 34.07 -19.96
N VAL A 370 1.54 33.71 -18.96
CA VAL A 370 1.57 34.38 -17.65
C VAL A 370 1.93 35.86 -17.81
N VAL A 371 2.91 36.18 -18.65
CA VAL A 371 3.32 37.56 -18.94
C VAL A 371 2.22 38.33 -19.67
N ARG A 372 1.51 37.70 -20.62
CA ARG A 372 0.37 38.32 -21.31
C ARG A 372 -0.73 38.68 -20.32
N LEU A 373 -1.13 37.75 -19.46
CA LEU A 373 -2.18 37.98 -18.46
C LEU A 373 -1.78 39.05 -17.44
N TRP A 374 -0.51 39.06 -17.00
CA TRP A 374 0.01 40.14 -16.15
C TRP A 374 -0.12 41.52 -16.81
N ARG A 375 0.25 41.64 -18.10
CA ARG A 375 0.14 42.89 -18.84
C ARG A 375 -1.30 43.33 -19.03
N ALA A 376 -2.19 42.40 -19.39
CA ALA A 376 -3.63 42.66 -19.49
C ALA A 376 -4.22 43.11 -18.15
N ALA A 377 -3.73 42.57 -17.03
CA ALA A 377 -4.11 43.03 -15.70
C ALA A 377 -3.63 44.46 -15.44
N ALA A 378 -2.37 44.76 -15.76
CA ALA A 378 -1.78 46.09 -15.60
C ALA A 378 -2.51 47.18 -16.41
N GLU A 379 -2.97 46.87 -17.63
CA GLU A 379 -3.66 47.82 -18.52
C GLU A 379 -5.03 48.28 -17.99
N THR A 380 -5.66 47.50 -17.12
CA THR A 380 -6.96 47.85 -16.52
C THR A 380 -6.84 48.64 -15.21
N LEU A 381 -5.62 48.79 -14.68
CA LEU A 381 -5.38 49.54 -13.45
C LEU A 381 -5.29 51.05 -13.74
N SER A 382 -5.51 51.87 -12.70
CA SER A 382 -5.24 53.30 -12.78
C SER A 382 -3.75 53.54 -13.10
N SER A 383 -3.39 54.68 -13.72
CA SER A 383 -1.98 54.97 -14.02
C SER A 383 -1.10 54.98 -12.76
N ALA A 384 -1.66 55.35 -11.61
CA ALA A 384 -0.98 55.29 -10.32
C ALA A 384 -0.74 53.84 -9.85
N ASP A 385 -1.76 52.98 -9.94
CA ASP A 385 -1.64 51.57 -9.53
C ASP A 385 -0.81 50.74 -10.51
N ALA A 386 -0.84 51.05 -11.81
CA ALA A 386 0.06 50.45 -12.79
C ALA A 386 1.53 50.81 -12.50
N GLY A 387 1.81 52.05 -12.07
CA GLY A 387 3.13 52.47 -11.60
C GLY A 387 3.57 51.69 -10.35
N ARG A 388 2.68 51.55 -9.36
CA ARG A 388 2.93 50.77 -8.13
C ARG A 388 3.13 49.29 -8.44
N LEU A 389 2.36 48.71 -9.35
CA LEU A 389 2.52 47.32 -9.80
C LEU A 389 3.93 47.08 -10.37
N ALA A 390 4.45 48.03 -11.13
CA ALA A 390 5.78 47.93 -11.75
C ALA A 390 6.93 48.11 -10.74
N SER A 391 6.80 49.01 -9.75
CA SER A 391 7.88 49.29 -8.79
C SER A 391 7.81 48.44 -7.52
N GLU A 392 6.61 48.11 -7.04
CA GLU A 392 6.35 47.52 -5.72
C GLU A 392 5.96 46.04 -5.75
N CYS A 393 5.75 45.44 -6.93
CA CYS A 393 5.34 44.05 -7.06
C CYS A 393 6.22 43.28 -8.05
N VAL A 394 6.39 41.98 -7.83
CA VAL A 394 7.10 41.09 -8.75
C VAL A 394 6.50 39.70 -8.72
N LEU A 395 6.30 39.11 -9.90
CA LEU A 395 5.88 37.73 -10.06
C LEU A 395 7.11 36.81 -10.13
N VAL A 396 7.12 35.83 -9.24
CA VAL A 396 8.21 34.87 -9.08
C VAL A 396 7.67 33.47 -9.33
N ALA A 397 8.23 32.77 -10.31
CA ALA A 397 7.99 31.35 -10.47
C ALA A 397 8.90 30.57 -9.51
N HIS A 398 8.42 29.51 -8.88
CA HIS A 398 9.23 28.66 -8.01
C HIS A 398 9.00 27.17 -8.30
N GLY A 399 9.66 26.27 -7.57
CA GLY A 399 9.54 24.83 -7.79
C GLY A 399 9.86 24.39 -9.22
N GLY A 400 9.00 23.55 -9.80
CA GLY A 400 9.19 22.97 -11.15
C GLY A 400 9.19 23.99 -12.27
N TYR A 401 8.34 25.00 -12.11
CA TYR A 401 8.21 26.08 -13.06
C TYR A 401 9.40 27.05 -12.96
N GLY A 402 9.83 27.39 -11.74
CA GLY A 402 10.99 28.24 -11.48
C GLY A 402 12.29 27.67 -12.06
N ARG A 403 12.54 26.36 -11.88
CA ARG A 403 13.73 25.67 -12.44
C ARG A 403 13.67 25.39 -13.95
N ARG A 404 12.62 25.83 -14.65
CA ARG A 404 12.40 25.61 -16.10
C ARG A 404 12.33 24.15 -16.51
N GLN A 405 11.78 23.29 -15.64
CA GLN A 405 11.60 21.86 -15.88
C GLN A 405 10.12 21.46 -15.84
N LEU A 406 9.25 22.30 -16.41
CA LEU A 406 7.83 22.02 -16.51
C LEU A 406 7.59 20.78 -17.38
N ALA A 407 6.81 19.82 -16.87
CA ALA A 407 6.35 18.67 -17.64
C ALA A 407 4.89 18.90 -18.12
N PRO A 408 4.39 18.18 -19.14
CA PRO A 408 3.16 18.51 -19.86
C PRO A 408 1.93 18.82 -18.99
N HIS A 409 1.70 18.03 -17.94
CA HIS A 409 0.58 18.15 -17.00
C HIS A 409 1.05 18.56 -15.60
N SER A 410 2.21 19.22 -15.49
CA SER A 410 2.63 19.78 -14.20
C SER A 410 1.93 21.11 -13.93
N ASP A 411 1.65 21.33 -12.65
CA ASP A 411 1.27 22.60 -12.08
C ASP A 411 2.34 23.68 -12.29
N ILE A 412 1.89 24.94 -12.32
CA ILE A 412 2.74 26.12 -12.24
C ILE A 412 2.66 26.72 -10.84
N ASP A 413 3.82 26.95 -10.24
CA ASP A 413 3.95 27.53 -8.91
C ASP A 413 4.38 29.00 -9.01
N LEU A 414 3.53 29.92 -8.56
CA LEU A 414 3.74 31.36 -8.62
C LEU A 414 3.68 32.00 -7.22
N MET A 415 4.56 32.96 -6.99
CA MET A 415 4.53 33.82 -5.81
C MET A 415 4.55 35.27 -6.26
N VAL A 416 3.54 36.04 -5.84
CA VAL A 416 3.55 37.50 -5.99
C VAL A 416 4.26 38.07 -4.76
N LEU A 417 5.47 38.59 -4.98
CA LEU A 417 6.18 39.36 -3.96
C LEU A 417 5.78 40.82 -4.05
N HIS A 418 5.56 41.44 -2.90
CA HIS A 418 5.21 42.85 -2.82
C HIS A 418 5.93 43.57 -1.67
N THR A 419 6.06 44.89 -1.77
CA THR A 419 6.37 45.74 -0.60
C THR A 419 5.10 46.02 0.20
N THR A 420 5.24 46.54 1.42
CA THR A 420 4.09 46.97 2.22
C THR A 420 3.22 47.98 1.49
N ALA A 421 3.84 48.84 0.67
CA ALA A 421 3.14 49.87 -0.11
C ALA A 421 2.45 49.34 -1.37
N GLY A 422 2.71 48.09 -1.80
CA GLY A 422 2.08 47.48 -2.97
C GLY A 422 1.08 46.36 -2.65
N ALA A 423 0.72 46.17 -1.37
CA ALA A 423 -0.04 45.00 -0.92
C ALA A 423 -1.45 44.88 -1.54
N ASP A 424 -2.18 45.99 -1.61
CA ASP A 424 -3.51 46.12 -2.22
C ASP A 424 -3.51 45.82 -3.73
N VAL A 425 -2.52 46.36 -4.45
CA VAL A 425 -2.36 46.12 -5.89
C VAL A 425 -1.99 44.67 -6.16
N ALA A 426 -1.11 44.09 -5.32
CA ALA A 426 -0.68 42.71 -5.42
C ALA A 426 -1.82 41.72 -5.12
N GLU A 427 -2.70 42.02 -4.15
CA GLU A 427 -3.88 41.21 -3.85
C GLU A 427 -4.88 41.22 -5.02
N THR A 428 -5.15 42.41 -5.56
CA THR A 428 -6.04 42.58 -6.72
C THR A 428 -5.56 41.78 -7.92
N LEU A 429 -4.25 41.87 -8.20
CA LEU A 429 -3.62 41.13 -9.27
C LEU A 429 -3.65 39.62 -9.02
N SER A 430 -3.32 39.17 -7.81
CA SER A 430 -3.30 37.74 -7.47
C SER A 430 -4.68 37.12 -7.68
N ARG A 431 -5.75 37.80 -7.24
CA ARG A 431 -7.12 37.30 -7.41
C ARG A 431 -7.49 37.14 -8.87
N ARG A 432 -7.11 38.11 -9.71
CA ARG A 432 -7.36 38.08 -11.15
C ARG A 432 -6.56 37.00 -11.85
N LEU A 433 -5.24 36.96 -11.66
CA LEU A 433 -4.37 35.97 -12.30
C LEU A 433 -4.78 34.53 -11.97
N THR A 434 -5.23 34.27 -10.74
CA THR A 434 -5.72 32.95 -10.35
C THR A 434 -6.91 32.50 -11.20
N SER A 435 -7.90 33.37 -11.42
CA SER A 435 -9.06 33.06 -12.27
C SER A 435 -8.64 32.87 -13.73
N GLU A 436 -7.86 33.82 -14.27
CA GLU A 436 -7.52 33.82 -15.69
C GLU A 436 -6.61 32.65 -16.09
N LEU A 437 -5.62 32.30 -15.25
CA LEU A 437 -4.74 31.15 -15.50
C LEU A 437 -5.51 29.82 -15.49
N PHE A 438 -6.50 29.70 -14.60
CA PHE A 438 -7.40 28.55 -14.57
C PHE A 438 -8.24 28.46 -15.85
N ASP A 439 -8.81 29.58 -16.30
CA ASP A 439 -9.60 29.64 -17.55
C ASP A 439 -8.78 29.24 -18.80
N VAL A 440 -7.48 29.60 -18.81
CA VAL A 440 -6.51 29.19 -19.84
C VAL A 440 -6.19 27.68 -19.79
N GLY A 441 -6.46 27.00 -18.67
CA GLY A 441 -6.16 25.57 -18.50
C GLY A 441 -4.76 25.30 -17.94
N LEU A 442 -4.28 26.18 -17.06
CA LEU A 442 -3.08 25.97 -16.24
C LEU A 442 -3.48 25.72 -14.79
N ASP A 443 -2.99 24.62 -14.21
CA ASP A 443 -3.13 24.34 -12.78
C ASP A 443 -2.15 25.21 -11.99
N LEU A 444 -2.65 25.95 -11.01
CA LEU A 444 -1.91 27.01 -10.31
C LEU A 444 -1.75 26.73 -8.81
N GLY A 445 -0.50 26.62 -8.36
CA GLY A 445 -0.12 26.92 -6.97
C GLY A 445 0.23 28.40 -6.87
N HIS A 446 -0.41 29.17 -5.98
CA HIS A 446 -0.11 30.59 -5.81
C HIS A 446 0.07 31.03 -4.35
N SER A 447 0.88 32.08 -4.14
CA SER A 447 1.03 32.73 -2.83
C SER A 447 1.33 34.23 -2.94
N LEU A 448 0.94 34.99 -1.93
CA LEU A 448 1.18 36.44 -1.82
C LEU A 448 2.05 36.70 -0.57
N ARG A 449 3.22 37.33 -0.72
CA ARG A 449 4.19 37.49 0.38
C ARG A 449 5.01 38.77 0.25
N THR A 450 5.50 39.29 1.38
CA THR A 450 6.69 40.15 1.37
C THR A 450 7.97 39.29 1.33
N PRO A 451 9.12 39.84 0.88
CA PRO A 451 10.41 39.14 0.93
C PRO A 451 10.74 38.57 2.33
N GLU A 452 10.44 39.33 3.38
CA GLU A 452 10.71 38.95 4.77
C GLU A 452 9.83 37.77 5.19
N GLN A 453 8.54 37.79 4.83
CA GLN A 453 7.62 36.70 5.12
C GLN A 453 8.03 35.41 4.41
N ALA A 454 8.40 35.49 3.12
CA ALA A 454 8.87 34.34 2.35
C ALA A 454 10.11 33.71 2.98
N VAL A 455 11.08 34.53 3.40
CA VAL A 455 12.30 34.05 4.09
C VAL A 455 12.00 33.47 5.47
N GLN A 456 11.08 34.04 6.23
CA GLN A 456 10.72 33.52 7.57
C GLN A 456 10.01 32.16 7.49
N LEU A 457 9.13 31.97 6.50
CA LEU A 457 8.47 30.67 6.27
C LEU A 457 9.47 29.60 5.86
N ALA A 458 10.39 29.92 4.94
CA ALA A 458 11.46 29.00 4.56
C ALA A 458 12.39 28.61 5.72
N LYS A 459 12.51 29.45 6.76
CA LYS A 459 13.26 29.06 7.96
C LYS A 459 12.53 28.00 8.79
N ARG A 460 11.21 27.95 8.73
CA ARG A 460 10.36 27.06 9.54
C ARG A 460 9.96 25.78 8.81
N ASP A 461 9.92 25.80 7.49
CA ASP A 461 9.46 24.68 6.67
C ASP A 461 10.43 24.37 5.51
N ALA A 462 10.99 23.16 5.54
CA ALA A 462 11.92 22.65 4.54
C ALA A 462 11.27 22.48 3.15
N MET A 463 9.98 22.15 3.05
CA MET A 463 9.28 22.03 1.77
C MET A 463 9.13 23.40 1.10
N ILE A 464 8.78 24.43 1.87
CA ILE A 464 8.73 25.81 1.37
C ILE A 464 10.13 26.27 0.94
N ALA A 465 11.14 26.04 1.79
CA ALA A 465 12.52 26.44 1.49
C ALA A 465 13.04 25.81 0.20
N THR A 466 12.83 24.51 0.00
CA THR A 466 13.30 23.79 -1.19
C THR A 466 12.58 24.24 -2.46
N SER A 467 11.31 24.65 -2.36
CA SER A 467 10.55 25.25 -3.47
C SER A 467 11.09 26.65 -3.82
N LEU A 468 11.29 27.52 -2.83
CA LEU A 468 11.78 28.89 -3.01
C LEU A 468 13.23 28.97 -3.49
N LEU A 469 14.05 27.96 -3.22
CA LEU A 469 15.43 27.85 -3.71
C LEU A 469 15.50 27.79 -5.25
N GLU A 470 14.41 27.35 -5.87
CA GLU A 470 14.27 27.23 -7.31
C GLU A 470 13.52 28.43 -7.91
N SER A 471 13.43 29.54 -7.17
CA SER A 471 12.76 30.76 -7.61
C SER A 471 13.44 31.41 -8.82
N ARG A 472 12.62 32.00 -9.68
CA ARG A 472 13.04 32.78 -10.84
C ARG A 472 12.11 33.96 -11.05
N HIS A 473 12.69 35.12 -11.37
CA HIS A 473 11.96 36.29 -11.82
C HIS A 473 11.18 36.01 -13.12
N VAL A 474 9.88 36.32 -13.13
CA VAL A 474 9.03 36.25 -14.34
C VAL A 474 8.82 37.65 -14.90
N ILE A 475 8.20 38.55 -14.12
CA ILE A 475 7.87 39.93 -14.53
C ILE A 475 7.66 40.83 -13.29
N GLY A 476 7.91 42.13 -13.42
CA GLY A 476 7.72 43.14 -12.38
C GLY A 476 9.04 43.76 -11.89
N SER A 477 9.09 44.13 -10.61
CA SER A 477 10.21 44.83 -9.98
C SER A 477 11.45 43.93 -9.80
N GLN A 478 12.45 44.14 -10.66
CA GLN A 478 13.75 43.47 -10.58
C GLN A 478 14.49 43.72 -9.25
N PRO A 479 14.57 44.97 -8.72
CA PRO A 479 15.23 45.22 -7.44
C PRO A 479 14.57 44.48 -6.26
N LEU A 480 13.24 44.34 -6.27
CA LEU A 480 12.50 43.61 -5.24
C LEU A 480 12.86 42.12 -5.24
N TYR A 481 12.95 41.51 -6.43
CA TYR A 481 13.36 40.12 -6.58
C TYR A 481 14.82 39.89 -6.15
N GLU A 482 15.73 40.78 -6.53
CA GLU A 482 17.15 40.69 -6.14
C GLU A 482 17.31 40.74 -4.62
N ARG A 483 16.62 41.69 -3.96
CA ARG A 483 16.59 41.78 -2.49
C ARG A 483 16.09 40.49 -1.83
N PHE A 484 15.00 39.91 -2.36
CA PHE A 484 14.50 38.62 -1.87
C PHE A 484 15.53 37.51 -2.06
N SER A 485 16.06 37.34 -3.28
CA SER A 485 17.00 36.29 -3.64
C SER A 485 18.29 36.33 -2.80
N GLU A 486 18.85 37.53 -2.60
CA GLU A 486 20.05 37.72 -1.79
C GLU A 486 19.79 37.43 -0.30
N THR A 487 18.69 37.94 0.24
CA THR A 487 18.30 37.72 1.64
C THR A 487 18.03 36.24 1.90
N PHE A 488 17.32 35.56 0.99
CA PHE A 488 17.02 34.14 1.08
C PHE A 488 18.30 33.29 0.99
N ARG A 489 19.18 33.58 0.02
CA ARG A 489 20.48 32.91 -0.13
C ARG A 489 21.32 33.07 1.13
N ALA A 490 21.50 34.29 1.62
CA ALA A 490 22.28 34.56 2.83
C ALA A 490 21.68 33.86 4.07
N ALA A 491 20.35 33.88 4.23
CA ALA A 491 19.67 33.21 5.34
C ALA A 491 19.87 31.69 5.30
N THR A 492 19.79 31.08 4.11
CA THR A 492 19.94 29.63 3.93
C THR A 492 21.39 29.18 4.12
N GLN A 493 22.35 29.90 3.53
CA GLN A 493 23.78 29.58 3.67
C GLN A 493 24.27 29.75 5.11
N ARG A 494 23.78 30.74 5.86
CA ARG A 494 24.10 30.90 7.29
C ARG A 494 23.66 29.70 8.14
N ARG A 495 22.56 29.02 7.77
CA ARG A 495 22.12 27.79 8.45
C ARG A 495 23.01 26.58 8.10
N GLY A 496 23.65 26.60 6.94
CA GLY A 496 24.65 25.62 6.52
C GLY A 496 24.18 24.18 6.70
N ALA A 497 24.94 23.38 7.46
CA ALA A 497 24.66 21.97 7.70
C ALA A 497 23.27 21.70 8.33
N ALA A 498 22.71 22.65 9.11
CA ALA A 498 21.38 22.48 9.68
C ALA A 498 20.29 22.47 8.59
N ALA A 499 20.37 23.38 7.61
CA ALA A 499 19.46 23.38 6.48
C ALA A 499 19.61 22.12 5.61
N CYS A 500 20.85 21.67 5.37
CA CYS A 500 21.11 20.41 4.68
C CYS A 500 20.44 19.23 5.39
N ALA A 501 20.56 19.14 6.72
CA ALA A 501 19.98 18.06 7.51
C ALA A 501 18.45 18.03 7.42
N GLU A 502 17.81 19.20 7.48
CA GLU A 502 16.36 19.33 7.32
C GLU A 502 15.89 18.90 5.92
N PHE A 503 16.63 19.25 4.85
CA PHE A 503 16.28 18.85 3.48
C PHE A 503 16.42 17.34 3.28
N VAL A 504 17.46 16.74 3.85
CA VAL A 504 17.68 15.28 3.81
C VAL A 504 16.59 14.55 4.57
N GLU A 505 16.20 15.04 5.74
CA GLU A 505 15.15 14.40 6.55
C GLU A 505 13.76 14.55 5.91
N ALA A 506 13.43 15.73 5.38
CA ALA A 506 12.20 15.92 4.61
C ALA A 506 12.12 14.94 3.42
N ARG A 507 13.25 14.72 2.73
CA ARG A 507 13.32 13.74 1.64
C ARG A 507 13.17 12.30 2.14
N ARG A 508 13.76 11.95 3.28
CA ARG A 508 13.63 10.61 3.89
C ARG A 508 12.17 10.31 4.22
N GLY A 509 11.43 11.26 4.78
CA GLY A 509 10.00 11.12 5.06
C GLY A 509 9.15 10.85 3.81
N GLU A 510 9.46 11.52 2.70
CA GLU A 510 8.77 11.29 1.41
C GLU A 510 9.07 9.90 0.84
N ARG A 511 10.32 9.41 0.94
CA ARG A 511 10.74 8.09 0.39
C ARG A 511 10.02 6.90 1.02
N LYS A 512 9.73 6.93 2.33
CA LYS A 512 9.02 5.84 3.03
C LYS A 512 7.68 5.46 2.36
N LYS A 513 7.04 6.41 1.66
CA LYS A 513 5.76 6.20 0.96
C LYS A 513 5.89 5.57 -0.43
N TYR A 514 7.07 5.66 -1.06
CA TYR A 514 7.29 5.26 -2.48
C TYR A 514 8.32 4.13 -2.64
N GLY A 515 8.67 3.48 -1.52
CA GLY A 515 9.54 2.31 -1.44
C GLY A 515 11.02 2.64 -1.17
N GLU A 516 11.70 1.72 -0.46
CA GLU A 516 13.05 1.96 0.08
C GLU A 516 14.19 1.47 -0.81
N THR A 517 13.95 0.64 -1.83
CA THR A 517 14.97 0.22 -2.79
C THR A 517 14.85 0.96 -4.12
N VAL A 518 15.97 1.08 -4.85
CA VAL A 518 15.99 1.61 -6.23
C VAL A 518 15.43 0.58 -7.21
N TYR A 519 15.53 -0.71 -6.88
CA TYR A 519 15.21 -1.85 -7.74
C TYR A 519 13.73 -2.26 -7.68
N LEU A 520 12.83 -1.29 -7.48
CA LEU A 520 11.38 -1.51 -7.53
C LEU A 520 10.97 -1.65 -8.99
N LEU A 521 10.21 -2.70 -9.32
CA LEU A 521 9.76 -2.92 -10.69
C LEU A 521 8.80 -1.86 -11.20
N GLU A 522 7.95 -1.29 -10.33
CA GLU A 522 7.00 -0.23 -10.70
C GLU A 522 7.31 1.07 -9.94
N PRO A 523 8.36 1.80 -10.35
CA PRO A 523 8.82 2.98 -9.65
C PRO A 523 8.01 4.24 -9.99
N ASN A 524 8.02 5.21 -9.08
CA ASN A 524 7.65 6.58 -9.40
C ASN A 524 8.89 7.38 -9.85
N ILE A 525 8.90 7.85 -11.10
CA ILE A 525 10.08 8.49 -11.73
C ILE A 525 10.52 9.76 -11.00
N LYS A 526 9.58 10.45 -10.35
CA LYS A 526 9.85 11.67 -9.59
C LYS A 526 10.25 11.37 -8.15
N ARG A 527 9.49 10.54 -7.45
CA ARG A 527 9.51 10.40 -5.98
C ARG A 527 10.18 9.13 -5.47
N SER A 528 10.39 8.09 -6.28
CA SER A 528 11.14 6.91 -5.83
C SER A 528 12.63 7.23 -5.63
N ARG A 529 13.34 6.33 -4.95
CA ARG A 529 14.77 6.45 -4.68
C ARG A 529 15.54 6.47 -6.01
N GLY A 530 16.47 7.42 -6.16
CA GLY A 530 17.18 7.64 -7.42
C GLY A 530 16.38 8.40 -8.49
N GLY A 531 15.12 8.77 -8.21
CA GLY A 531 14.30 9.58 -9.12
C GLY A 531 14.66 11.07 -9.14
N LEU A 532 13.91 11.85 -9.90
CA LEU A 532 14.17 13.29 -10.10
C LEU A 532 14.27 14.09 -8.79
N ARG A 533 13.51 13.72 -7.75
CA ARG A 533 13.54 14.40 -6.44
C ARG A 533 14.88 14.25 -5.72
N ASP A 534 15.64 13.19 -5.99
CA ASP A 534 16.99 13.03 -5.45
C ASP A 534 18.01 13.91 -6.20
N ILE A 535 17.79 14.18 -7.50
CA ILE A 535 18.53 15.21 -8.24
C ILE A 535 18.21 16.60 -7.68
N HIS A 536 16.95 16.88 -7.35
CA HIS A 536 16.58 18.14 -6.70
C HIS A 536 17.24 18.30 -5.33
N LEU A 537 17.31 17.23 -4.52
CA LEU A 537 18.04 17.25 -3.26
C LEU A 537 19.50 17.67 -3.46
N LEU A 538 20.20 17.10 -4.44
CA LEU A 538 21.57 17.51 -4.77
C LEU A 538 21.68 19.01 -5.06
N ARG A 539 20.75 19.55 -5.87
CA ARG A 539 20.68 20.98 -6.18
C ARG A 539 20.50 21.85 -4.93
N TRP A 540 19.63 21.44 -4.01
CA TRP A 540 19.38 22.19 -2.77
C TRP A 540 20.60 22.17 -1.85
N LEU A 541 21.24 21.01 -1.70
CA LEU A 541 22.44 20.87 -0.89
C LEU A 541 23.58 21.75 -1.44
N TRP A 542 23.83 21.74 -2.75
CA TRP A 542 24.85 22.60 -3.35
C TRP A 542 24.49 24.09 -3.28
N PHE A 543 23.22 24.46 -3.34
CA PHE A 543 22.84 25.86 -3.12
C PHE A 543 23.18 26.32 -1.70
N VAL A 544 22.94 25.47 -0.69
CA VAL A 544 23.33 25.79 0.70
C VAL A 544 24.86 25.92 0.83
N GLN A 545 25.63 25.08 0.14
CA GLN A 545 27.10 25.08 0.27
C GLN A 545 27.80 26.15 -0.59
N LEU A 546 27.32 26.37 -1.81
CA LEU A 546 28.01 27.12 -2.87
C LEU A 546 27.21 28.35 -3.36
N GLY A 547 25.92 28.44 -3.01
CA GLY A 547 25.03 29.50 -3.50
C GLY A 547 24.56 29.30 -4.94
N VAL A 548 24.86 28.15 -5.55
CA VAL A 548 24.44 27.77 -6.90
C VAL A 548 23.78 26.39 -6.88
N SER A 549 22.70 26.24 -7.66
CA SER A 549 21.95 24.99 -7.81
C SER A 549 22.09 24.36 -9.20
N ASP A 550 22.63 25.11 -10.16
CA ASP A 550 22.83 24.66 -11.54
C ASP A 550 24.01 23.67 -11.66
N LEU A 551 23.83 22.58 -12.40
CA LEU A 551 24.82 21.50 -12.47
C LEU A 551 26.13 21.95 -13.12
N ASP A 552 26.07 22.77 -14.16
CA ASP A 552 27.26 23.26 -14.87
C ASP A 552 28.04 24.24 -13.99
N ARG A 553 27.33 25.10 -13.25
CA ARG A 553 27.97 26.00 -12.27
C ARG A 553 28.58 25.26 -11.08
N VAL A 554 27.94 24.19 -10.60
CA VAL A 554 28.49 23.33 -9.53
C VAL A 554 29.76 22.61 -10.02
N PHE A 555 29.77 22.14 -11.27
CA PHE A 555 30.96 21.57 -11.90
C PHE A 555 32.08 22.60 -12.06
N ALA A 556 31.77 23.80 -12.57
CA ALA A 556 32.73 24.89 -12.68
C ALA A 556 33.32 25.32 -11.33
N ALA A 557 32.56 25.19 -10.24
CA ALA A 557 33.01 25.43 -8.88
C ALA A 557 33.88 24.29 -8.29
N GLY A 558 34.11 23.20 -9.03
CA GLY A 558 34.95 22.06 -8.61
C GLY A 558 34.28 21.10 -7.63
N ALA A 559 32.99 21.27 -7.32
CA ALA A 559 32.26 20.41 -6.39
C ALA A 559 31.77 19.09 -7.02
N LEU A 560 31.77 19.01 -8.35
CA LEU A 560 31.50 17.79 -9.12
C LEU A 560 32.71 17.43 -9.97
N SER A 561 33.02 16.14 -10.08
CA SER A 561 34.03 15.67 -11.03
C SER A 561 33.44 15.62 -12.45
N LYS A 562 34.30 15.66 -13.48
CA LYS A 562 33.87 15.54 -14.89
C LYS A 562 33.03 14.28 -15.14
N PHE A 563 33.42 13.18 -14.50
CA PHE A 563 32.71 11.90 -14.56
C PHE A 563 31.30 12.00 -13.95
N ASP A 564 31.18 12.52 -12.72
CA ASP A 564 29.88 12.62 -12.03
C ASP A 564 28.96 13.62 -12.73
N HIS A 565 29.50 14.73 -13.22
CA HIS A 565 28.75 15.74 -13.97
C HIS A 565 28.13 15.14 -15.24
N HIS A 566 28.91 14.41 -16.03
CA HIS A 566 28.41 13.76 -17.23
C HIS A 566 27.33 12.72 -16.89
N ARG A 567 27.59 11.82 -15.93
CA ARG A 567 26.64 10.77 -15.52
C ARG A 567 25.34 11.33 -14.94
N LEU A 568 25.42 12.39 -14.13
CA LEU A 568 24.24 13.03 -13.53
C LEU A 568 23.41 13.76 -14.59
N THR A 569 24.06 14.40 -15.56
CA THR A 569 23.40 15.05 -16.70
C THR A 569 22.64 14.03 -17.53
N THR A 570 23.27 12.92 -17.91
CA THR A 570 22.61 11.84 -18.67
C THR A 570 21.45 11.23 -17.89
N ALA A 571 21.61 11.00 -16.58
CA ALA A 571 20.54 10.46 -15.73
C ALA A 571 19.35 11.42 -15.61
N ARG A 572 19.60 12.72 -15.42
CA ARG A 572 18.56 13.76 -15.41
C ARG A 572 17.78 13.76 -16.73
N ASP A 573 18.49 13.77 -17.84
CA ASP A 573 17.89 13.88 -19.17
C ASP A 573 17.07 12.62 -19.51
N PHE A 574 17.57 11.44 -19.16
CA PHE A 574 16.83 10.18 -19.27
C PHE A 574 15.55 10.19 -18.42
N LEU A 575 15.64 10.51 -17.13
CA LEU A 575 14.48 10.51 -16.22
C LEU A 575 13.43 11.56 -16.63
N LEU A 576 13.85 12.73 -17.11
CA LEU A 576 12.94 13.73 -17.67
C LEU A 576 12.28 13.23 -18.96
N ARG A 577 13.01 12.52 -19.82
CA ARG A 577 12.46 11.95 -21.06
C ARG A 577 11.36 10.94 -20.76
N VAL A 578 11.62 10.03 -19.82
CA VAL A 578 10.64 9.04 -19.34
C VAL A 578 9.42 9.75 -18.74
N ARG A 579 9.63 10.75 -17.86
CA ARG A 579 8.53 11.51 -17.26
C ARG A 579 7.69 12.26 -18.29
N ASN A 580 8.32 12.88 -19.29
CA ASN A 580 7.61 13.58 -20.35
C ASN A 580 6.78 12.59 -21.19
N GLU A 581 7.33 11.42 -21.53
CA GLU A 581 6.61 10.38 -22.27
C GLU A 581 5.41 9.81 -21.49
N LEU A 582 5.57 9.59 -20.18
CA LEU A 582 4.46 9.22 -19.29
C LEU A 582 3.35 10.27 -19.34
N GLN A 583 3.70 11.53 -19.20
CA GLN A 583 2.71 12.61 -19.16
C GLN A 583 2.04 12.86 -20.52
N PHE A 584 2.77 12.80 -21.64
CA PHE A 584 2.14 12.95 -22.96
C PHE A 584 1.19 11.80 -23.32
N GLY A 585 1.41 10.61 -22.76
CA GLY A 585 0.55 9.44 -22.95
C GLY A 585 -0.63 9.35 -21.99
N ALA A 586 -0.66 10.15 -20.93
CA ALA A 586 -1.68 10.08 -19.89
C ALA A 586 -2.80 11.09 -20.09
N THR A 587 -4.02 10.73 -19.68
CA THR A 587 -5.17 11.66 -19.62
C THR A 587 -5.11 12.57 -18.39
N GLN A 588 -4.35 12.18 -17.37
CA GLN A 588 -4.12 12.92 -16.12
C GLN A 588 -2.66 12.81 -15.68
N ALA A 589 -2.21 13.72 -14.82
CA ALA A 589 -0.84 13.73 -14.32
C ALA A 589 -0.49 12.43 -13.57
N SER A 590 0.40 11.64 -14.16
CA SER A 590 0.97 10.43 -13.54
C SER A 590 2.49 10.39 -13.74
N ASP A 591 3.21 10.05 -12.69
CA ASP A 591 4.67 9.85 -12.70
C ASP A 591 5.03 8.37 -12.37
N THR A 592 4.06 7.46 -12.39
CA THR A 592 4.24 6.03 -12.03
C THR A 592 4.47 5.18 -13.26
N LEU A 593 5.60 4.46 -13.29
CA LEU A 593 6.00 3.58 -14.38
C LEU A 593 5.51 2.14 -14.11
N ASN A 594 4.21 1.92 -14.24
CA ASN A 594 3.60 0.58 -14.14
C ASN A 594 3.94 -0.29 -15.37
N ARG A 595 3.67 -1.60 -15.32
CA ARG A 595 4.02 -2.53 -16.42
C ARG A 595 3.50 -2.11 -17.81
N HIS A 596 2.26 -1.62 -17.89
CA HIS A 596 1.68 -1.14 -19.16
C HIS A 596 2.49 0.05 -19.71
N GLU A 597 2.77 1.03 -18.85
CA GLU A 597 3.58 2.19 -19.21
C GLU A 597 5.02 1.82 -19.55
N GLN A 598 5.59 0.78 -18.93
CA GLN A 598 6.94 0.30 -19.28
C GLN A 598 7.02 -0.17 -20.73
N LEU A 599 6.04 -0.95 -21.20
CA LEU A 599 5.97 -1.38 -22.61
C LEU A 599 5.79 -0.19 -23.55
N ARG A 600 4.81 0.67 -23.24
CA ARG A 600 4.48 1.83 -24.07
C ARG A 600 5.66 2.80 -24.19
N VAL A 601 6.28 3.14 -23.07
CA VAL A 601 7.45 4.04 -23.02
C VAL A 601 8.66 3.39 -23.67
N SER A 602 8.92 2.10 -23.43
CA SER A 602 10.01 1.36 -24.09
C SER A 602 9.91 1.47 -25.62
N ALA A 603 8.73 1.20 -26.17
CA ALA A 603 8.47 1.33 -27.60
C ALA A 603 8.61 2.79 -28.09
N ALA A 604 8.02 3.75 -27.38
CA ALA A 604 8.08 5.18 -27.74
C ALA A 604 9.51 5.75 -27.71
N LEU A 605 10.37 5.22 -26.85
CA LEU A 605 11.78 5.62 -26.77
C LEU A 605 12.67 4.89 -27.78
N GLY A 606 12.12 3.95 -28.57
CA GLY A 606 12.82 3.27 -29.66
C GLY A 606 13.68 2.09 -29.21
N TYR A 607 13.43 1.51 -28.04
CA TYR A 607 14.10 0.28 -27.61
C TYR A 607 13.72 -0.87 -28.55
N GLN A 608 14.73 -1.55 -29.11
CA GLN A 608 14.54 -2.70 -30.00
C GLN A 608 14.76 -4.05 -29.29
N GLY A 609 15.34 -4.02 -28.08
CA GLY A 609 15.83 -5.22 -27.41
C GLY A 609 17.15 -5.72 -28.02
N SER A 610 17.58 -6.88 -27.55
CA SER A 610 18.70 -7.66 -28.08
C SER A 610 18.30 -9.13 -28.09
N GLU A 611 19.09 -10.03 -28.70
CA GLU A 611 18.84 -11.48 -28.66
C GLU A 611 18.55 -11.97 -27.22
N ALA A 612 19.33 -11.50 -26.23
CA ALA A 612 19.15 -11.90 -24.84
C ALA A 612 18.09 -11.11 -24.02
N LEU A 613 17.55 -9.98 -24.51
CA LEU A 613 16.70 -9.10 -23.69
C LEU A 613 15.57 -8.46 -24.49
N ARG A 614 14.37 -8.47 -23.89
CA ARG A 614 13.22 -7.78 -24.47
C ARG A 614 13.45 -6.25 -24.45
N PRO A 615 12.84 -5.49 -25.38
CA PRO A 615 12.91 -4.02 -25.39
C PRO A 615 12.65 -3.38 -24.03
N VAL A 616 11.63 -3.88 -23.33
CA VAL A 616 11.21 -3.36 -22.02
C VAL A 616 12.20 -3.68 -20.90
N GLU A 617 12.87 -4.84 -20.97
CA GLU A 617 13.88 -5.25 -20.01
C GLU A 617 15.15 -4.43 -20.19
N GLN A 618 15.55 -4.16 -21.45
CA GLN A 618 16.64 -3.25 -21.76
C GLN A 618 16.35 -1.84 -21.25
N PHE A 619 15.13 -1.33 -21.48
CA PHE A 619 14.68 -0.03 -20.97
C PHE A 619 14.73 0.05 -19.45
N MET A 620 14.17 -0.95 -18.74
CA MET A 620 14.16 -0.96 -17.29
C MET A 620 15.55 -1.11 -16.69
N ARG A 621 16.45 -1.87 -17.34
CA ARG A 621 17.86 -1.95 -16.96
C ARG A 621 18.56 -0.60 -17.03
N ASP A 622 18.32 0.17 -18.10
CA ASP A 622 18.86 1.53 -18.22
C ASP A 622 18.28 2.47 -17.16
N TYR A 623 16.98 2.36 -16.89
CA TYR A 623 16.34 3.09 -15.80
C TYR A 623 17.03 2.82 -14.45
N PHE A 624 17.21 1.55 -14.06
CA PHE A 624 17.84 1.20 -12.80
C PHE A 624 19.30 1.66 -12.72
N ARG A 625 20.05 1.64 -13.83
CA ARG A 625 21.42 2.18 -13.88
C ARG A 625 21.47 3.68 -13.63
N HIS A 626 20.52 4.44 -14.20
CA HIS A 626 20.41 5.88 -13.97
C HIS A 626 19.97 6.20 -12.54
N ALA A 627 18.90 5.55 -12.06
CA ALA A 627 18.38 5.75 -10.72
C ALA A 627 19.41 5.33 -9.64
N GLY A 628 20.12 4.22 -9.85
CA GLY A 628 21.17 3.73 -8.94
C GLY A 628 22.31 4.73 -8.78
N PHE A 629 22.77 5.31 -9.90
CA PHE A 629 23.79 6.36 -9.86
C PHE A 629 23.31 7.64 -9.15
N VAL A 630 22.10 8.10 -9.45
CA VAL A 630 21.52 9.29 -8.78
C VAL A 630 21.41 9.06 -7.29
N TRP A 631 20.91 7.90 -6.87
CA TRP A 631 20.81 7.53 -5.46
C TRP A 631 22.19 7.54 -4.79
N PHE A 632 23.17 6.89 -5.41
CA PHE A 632 24.55 6.84 -4.90
C PHE A 632 25.11 8.24 -4.65
N LEU A 633 25.00 9.12 -5.65
CA LEU A 633 25.51 10.49 -5.55
C LEU A 633 24.73 11.32 -4.52
N ALA A 634 23.40 11.18 -4.48
CA ALA A 634 22.55 11.86 -3.50
C ALA A 634 22.91 11.46 -2.06
N ARG A 635 23.14 10.17 -1.79
CA ARG A 635 23.59 9.68 -0.48
C ARG A 635 24.95 10.28 -0.12
N ARG A 636 25.92 10.20 -1.03
CA ARG A 636 27.26 10.75 -0.86
C ARG A 636 27.24 12.22 -0.45
N VAL A 637 26.55 13.05 -1.22
CA VAL A 637 26.50 14.50 -0.99
C VAL A 637 25.72 14.82 0.28
N SER A 638 24.65 14.07 0.59
CA SER A 638 23.92 14.22 1.86
C SER A 638 24.84 13.98 3.05
N ASP A 639 25.62 12.91 3.06
CA ASP A 639 26.53 12.59 4.16
C ASP A 639 27.64 13.65 4.31
N LEU A 640 28.20 14.14 3.20
CA LEU A 640 29.23 15.18 3.22
C LEU A 640 28.72 16.55 3.70
N THR A 641 27.44 16.86 3.48
CA THR A 641 26.88 18.20 3.75
C THR A 641 26.10 18.29 5.06
N THR A 642 25.68 17.17 5.64
CA THR A 642 24.94 17.11 6.91
C THR A 642 25.85 16.86 8.13
N ARG A 643 27.01 16.21 7.93
CA ARG A 643 27.97 15.98 9.02
C ARG A 643 28.51 17.33 9.52
N ARG A 644 28.14 17.70 10.75
CA ARG A 644 28.76 18.84 11.44
C ARG A 644 30.26 18.55 11.57
N ARG A 645 31.10 19.53 11.21
CA ARG A 645 32.54 19.53 11.53
C ARG A 645 32.70 19.72 13.05
N THR A 646 32.31 18.74 13.84
CA THR A 646 32.47 18.78 15.30
C THR A 646 33.88 18.32 15.68
N VAL A 647 34.25 18.62 16.91
CA VAL A 647 35.46 18.20 17.66
C VAL A 647 35.92 16.75 17.36
N ALA A 648 35.02 15.85 16.97
CA ALA A 648 35.32 14.50 16.49
C ALA A 648 36.37 14.41 15.36
N ARG A 649 36.51 15.41 14.46
CA ARG A 649 37.60 15.41 13.44
C ARG A 649 38.97 15.82 13.99
N VAL A 650 38.96 16.54 15.13
CA VAL A 650 40.16 16.97 15.87
C VAL A 650 40.62 15.88 16.86
N ILE A 651 39.68 15.13 17.45
CA ILE A 651 39.98 13.99 18.34
C ILE A 651 40.06 12.66 17.54
N GLN A 652 39.62 12.63 16.28
CA GLN A 652 39.69 11.44 15.40
C GLN A 652 41.07 10.78 15.40
N PRO A 653 42.20 11.50 15.25
CA PRO A 653 43.52 10.88 15.24
C PRO A 653 43.89 10.23 16.57
N VAL A 654 43.28 10.66 17.68
CA VAL A 654 43.58 10.22 19.05
C VAL A 654 42.68 9.06 19.50
N LEU A 655 41.41 9.04 19.07
CA LEU A 655 40.43 7.99 19.41
C LEU A 655 40.24 6.92 18.32
N SER A 656 40.73 7.15 17.10
CA SER A 656 40.70 6.14 16.04
C SER A 656 41.84 5.14 16.19
N LYS A 657 41.54 3.85 16.01
CA LYS A 657 42.56 2.80 15.95
C LYS A 657 43.04 2.70 14.51
N SER A 658 44.33 2.90 14.29
CA SER A 658 44.98 2.58 13.01
C SER A 658 45.07 1.06 12.86
N ILE A 659 44.57 0.52 11.75
CA ILE A 659 44.72 -0.89 11.38
C ILE A 659 45.71 -0.93 10.23
N THR A 660 46.88 -1.52 10.49
CA THR A 660 48.00 -1.69 9.54
C THR A 660 48.44 -0.43 8.78
N ASN A 661 48.13 0.78 9.29
CA ASN A 661 48.32 2.07 8.61
C ASN A 661 47.55 2.25 7.28
N ASP A 662 46.77 1.25 6.87
CA ASP A 662 45.95 1.28 5.66
C ASP A 662 44.56 1.85 5.96
N TYR A 663 44.03 1.58 7.16
CA TYR A 663 42.70 2.01 7.59
C TYR A 663 42.74 2.68 8.96
N ARG A 664 41.80 3.61 9.16
CA ARG A 664 41.46 4.18 10.46
C ARG A 664 40.04 3.78 10.79
N VAL A 665 39.84 3.19 11.96
CA VAL A 665 38.53 2.79 12.47
C VAL A 665 38.23 3.61 13.73
N GLY A 666 37.10 4.32 13.74
CA GLY A 666 36.66 5.13 14.88
C GLY A 666 35.27 5.73 14.67
N PHE A 667 34.51 5.95 15.75
CA PHE A 667 33.14 6.51 15.71
C PHE A 667 32.17 5.76 14.77
N GLY A 668 32.31 4.44 14.64
CA GLY A 668 31.45 3.62 13.77
C GLY A 668 31.75 3.77 12.28
N GLU A 669 32.90 4.31 11.88
CA GLU A 669 33.32 4.35 10.47
C GLU A 669 34.71 3.76 10.24
N ILE A 670 34.93 3.24 9.03
CA ILE A 670 36.23 2.83 8.49
C ILE A 670 36.63 3.74 7.32
N ALA A 671 37.79 4.37 7.43
CA ALA A 671 38.35 5.23 6.39
C ALA A 671 39.72 4.72 5.95
N ALA A 672 39.93 4.55 4.65
CA ALA A 672 41.23 4.26 4.08
C ALA A 672 42.14 5.50 4.14
N THR A 673 43.38 5.29 4.56
CA THR A 673 44.46 6.27 4.41
C THR A 673 44.81 6.44 2.94
N GLU A 674 45.71 7.35 2.60
CA GLU A 674 46.17 7.50 1.21
C GLU A 674 46.81 6.22 0.68
N ALA A 675 47.65 5.56 1.49
CA ALA A 675 48.21 4.25 1.18
C ALA A 675 47.13 3.17 1.01
N GLY A 676 46.12 3.14 1.89
CA GLY A 676 44.99 2.23 1.77
C GLY A 676 44.19 2.45 0.49
N ARG A 677 43.92 3.71 0.13
CA ARG A 677 43.21 4.06 -1.12
C ARG A 677 43.96 3.63 -2.38
N ALA A 678 45.29 3.76 -2.38
CA ALA A 678 46.11 3.30 -3.50
C ALA A 678 46.01 1.77 -3.71
N LYS A 679 45.99 0.99 -2.62
CA LYS A 679 45.80 -0.48 -2.68
C LYS A 679 44.38 -0.86 -3.09
N LEU A 680 43.38 -0.18 -2.54
CA LEU A 680 41.97 -0.38 -2.89
C LEU A 680 41.67 -0.12 -4.37
N ALA A 681 42.46 0.75 -5.01
CA ALA A 681 42.29 1.06 -6.42
C ALA A 681 42.77 -0.05 -7.37
N THR A 682 43.57 -1.00 -6.88
CA THR A 682 44.25 -2.00 -7.72
C THR A 682 44.03 -3.45 -7.28
N SER A 683 43.42 -3.70 -6.12
CA SER A 683 43.27 -5.05 -5.57
C SER A 683 41.86 -5.36 -5.08
N VAL A 684 41.23 -6.36 -5.71
CA VAL A 684 39.94 -6.94 -5.28
C VAL A 684 40.06 -7.52 -3.87
N GLU A 685 41.18 -8.17 -3.54
CA GLU A 685 41.42 -8.73 -2.20
C GLU A 685 41.36 -7.65 -1.12
N GLU A 686 41.98 -6.50 -1.39
CA GLU A 686 42.04 -5.40 -0.43
C GLU A 686 40.65 -4.77 -0.23
N VAL A 687 39.83 -4.70 -1.29
CA VAL A 687 38.42 -4.29 -1.15
C VAL A 687 37.64 -5.27 -0.28
N LEU A 688 37.77 -6.58 -0.51
CA LEU A 688 37.11 -7.60 0.32
C LEU A 688 37.60 -7.55 1.78
N ARG A 689 38.89 -7.26 1.99
CA ARG A 689 39.48 -7.04 3.33
C ARG A 689 38.87 -5.82 4.02
N MET A 690 38.68 -4.74 3.30
CA MET A 690 38.02 -3.54 3.83
C MET A 690 36.55 -3.81 4.20
N LEU A 691 35.82 -4.58 3.37
CA LEU A 691 34.46 -5.02 3.71
C LEU A 691 34.44 -5.92 4.96
N ASP A 692 35.41 -6.82 5.10
CA ASP A 692 35.54 -7.67 6.30
C ASP A 692 35.78 -6.82 7.55
N LEU A 693 36.67 -5.83 7.48
CA LEU A 693 36.95 -4.92 8.59
C LEU A 693 35.73 -4.08 8.93
N ALA A 694 35.02 -3.57 7.92
CA ALA A 694 33.77 -2.84 8.11
C ALA A 694 32.75 -3.69 8.87
N ARG A 695 32.56 -4.96 8.46
CA ARG A 695 31.63 -5.89 9.12
C ARG A 695 32.06 -6.26 10.54
N GLN A 696 33.35 -6.51 10.77
CA GLN A 696 33.88 -6.88 12.10
C GLN A 696 33.72 -5.79 13.15
N HIS A 697 33.80 -4.53 12.72
CA HIS A 697 33.72 -3.36 13.59
C HIS A 697 32.32 -2.71 13.60
N ASP A 698 31.33 -3.34 12.96
CA ASP A 698 30.00 -2.75 12.74
C ASP A 698 30.08 -1.30 12.24
N ALA A 699 30.99 -1.10 11.27
CA ALA A 699 31.39 0.21 10.79
C ALA A 699 30.90 0.46 9.37
N TRP A 700 30.48 1.70 9.13
CA TRP A 700 30.15 2.21 7.81
C TRP A 700 31.44 2.57 7.07
N ILE A 701 31.49 2.35 5.77
CA ILE A 701 32.65 2.74 4.97
C ILE A 701 32.57 4.25 4.74
N ALA A 702 33.62 4.96 5.11
CA ALA A 702 33.69 6.40 4.94
C ALA A 702 33.52 6.75 3.45
N GLN A 703 32.72 7.78 3.19
CA GLN A 703 32.26 8.10 1.83
C GLN A 703 33.41 8.36 0.84
N ASP A 704 34.51 8.95 1.29
CA ASP A 704 35.70 9.18 0.46
C ASP A 704 36.42 7.87 0.09
N THR A 705 36.40 6.89 1.00
CA THR A 705 36.95 5.54 0.76
C THR A 705 36.08 4.77 -0.21
N TRP A 706 34.77 4.78 0.03
CA TRP A 706 33.80 4.17 -0.89
C TRP A 706 33.92 4.73 -2.30
N TYR A 707 33.98 6.05 -2.42
CA TYR A 707 34.08 6.71 -3.72
C TYR A 707 35.40 6.42 -4.43
N ALA A 708 36.51 6.30 -3.69
CA ALA A 708 37.79 5.90 -4.28
C ALA A 708 37.67 4.52 -4.94
N VAL A 709 37.11 3.54 -4.24
CA VAL A 709 36.87 2.19 -4.80
C VAL A 709 35.92 2.24 -5.99
N TYR A 710 34.78 2.92 -5.86
CA TYR A 710 33.79 3.00 -6.93
C TYR A 710 34.38 3.59 -8.22
N ARG A 711 35.22 4.63 -8.13
CA ARG A 711 35.86 5.23 -9.31
C ARG A 711 36.88 4.31 -9.98
N SER A 712 37.67 3.59 -9.18
CA SER A 712 38.68 2.66 -9.69
C SER A 712 38.11 1.29 -10.02
N ALA A 713 36.83 1.04 -9.75
CA ALA A 713 36.28 -0.30 -9.84
C ALA A 713 36.28 -0.85 -11.27
N HIS A 714 36.27 0.01 -12.30
CA HIS A 714 36.46 -0.39 -13.69
C HIS A 714 37.92 -0.79 -14.00
N ASP A 715 38.89 -0.21 -13.29
CA ASP A 715 40.31 -0.44 -13.46
C ASP A 715 40.84 -1.63 -12.63
N LEU A 716 40.02 -2.19 -11.74
CA LEU A 716 40.37 -3.41 -10.99
C LEU A 716 40.64 -4.58 -11.96
N PRO A 717 41.56 -5.50 -11.60
CA PRO A 717 41.85 -6.67 -12.43
C PRO A 717 40.63 -7.60 -12.55
N ASP A 718 40.44 -8.19 -13.73
CA ASP A 718 39.43 -9.23 -13.93
C ASP A 718 39.86 -10.59 -13.37
N ASP A 719 41.15 -10.82 -13.08
CA ASP A 719 41.61 -12.07 -12.45
C ASP A 719 41.42 -12.03 -10.93
N LEU A 720 40.84 -13.12 -10.38
CA LEU A 720 40.64 -13.27 -8.93
C LEU A 720 41.82 -14.01 -8.31
N SER A 721 42.52 -13.37 -7.38
CA SER A 721 43.61 -14.03 -6.65
C SER A 721 43.07 -15.15 -5.74
N ALA A 722 43.86 -16.21 -5.51
CA ALA A 722 43.50 -17.28 -4.57
C ALA A 722 43.21 -16.76 -3.15
N ALA A 723 43.90 -15.70 -2.74
CA ALA A 723 43.66 -15.04 -1.45
C ALA A 723 42.31 -14.31 -1.41
N ALA A 724 41.92 -13.63 -2.49
CA ALA A 724 40.60 -13.01 -2.62
C ALA A 724 39.47 -14.05 -2.62
N ALA A 725 39.63 -15.14 -3.38
CA ALA A 725 38.68 -16.25 -3.42
C ALA A 725 38.47 -16.87 -2.02
N LYS A 726 39.56 -17.20 -1.32
CA LYS A 726 39.52 -17.74 0.04
C LYS A 726 38.86 -16.78 1.03
N ARG A 727 39.11 -15.47 0.90
CA ARG A 727 38.49 -14.44 1.74
C ARG A 727 36.99 -14.35 1.50
N PHE A 728 36.56 -14.33 0.24
CA PHE A 728 35.15 -14.31 -0.13
C PHE A 728 34.41 -15.55 0.41
N MET A 729 34.96 -16.75 0.19
CA MET A 729 34.37 -17.99 0.71
C MET A 729 34.29 -18.00 2.24
N LYS A 730 35.30 -17.45 2.93
CA LYS A 730 35.25 -17.28 4.39
C LYS A 730 34.16 -16.29 4.81
N ALA A 731 33.90 -15.25 4.01
CA ALA A 731 32.85 -14.28 4.31
C ALA A 731 31.46 -14.91 4.26
N LEU A 732 31.20 -15.77 3.26
CA LEU A 732 29.94 -16.51 3.06
C LEU A 732 29.60 -17.49 4.20
N LYS A 733 30.58 -17.95 4.99
CA LYS A 733 30.34 -18.86 6.14
C LYS A 733 29.63 -18.19 7.32
N LYS A 734 29.64 -16.87 7.40
CA LYS A 734 29.13 -16.11 8.55
C LYS A 734 27.82 -15.41 8.17
N PRO A 735 26.66 -15.85 8.67
CA PRO A 735 25.37 -15.27 8.28
C PRO A 735 25.18 -13.83 8.78
N ALA A 736 25.68 -13.51 9.98
CA ALA A 736 25.58 -12.17 10.54
C ALA A 736 26.22 -11.11 9.62
N GLY A 737 25.41 -10.13 9.21
CA GLY A 737 25.81 -9.03 8.32
C GLY A 737 26.21 -9.47 6.89
N LEU A 738 25.90 -10.70 6.48
CA LEU A 738 26.29 -11.22 5.16
C LEU A 738 25.57 -10.50 4.01
N ALA A 739 24.26 -10.33 4.13
CA ALA A 739 23.47 -9.62 3.11
C ALA A 739 24.01 -8.20 2.87
N GLU A 740 24.32 -7.48 3.94
CA GLU A 740 24.90 -6.14 3.83
C GLU A 740 26.32 -6.18 3.21
N TYR A 741 27.14 -7.15 3.59
CA TYR A 741 28.46 -7.35 2.97
C TYR A 741 28.36 -7.54 1.46
N LEU A 742 27.46 -8.42 1.01
CA LEU A 742 27.25 -8.72 -0.41
C LEU A 742 26.65 -7.53 -1.17
N ARG A 743 25.66 -6.84 -0.59
CA ARG A 743 25.09 -5.60 -1.14
C ARG A 743 26.15 -4.52 -1.31
N ARG A 744 27.04 -4.34 -0.31
CA ARG A 744 28.15 -3.39 -0.41
C ARG A 744 29.16 -3.78 -1.48
N ALA A 745 29.48 -5.08 -1.61
CA ALA A 745 30.33 -5.57 -2.69
C ALA A 745 29.72 -5.34 -4.07
N HIS A 746 28.41 -5.56 -4.22
CA HIS A 746 27.64 -5.31 -5.45
C HIS A 746 27.55 -3.81 -5.80
N ASP A 747 27.28 -2.95 -4.82
CA ASP A 747 27.23 -1.50 -5.02
C ASP A 747 28.61 -0.94 -5.47
N LEU A 748 29.70 -1.51 -4.96
CA LEU A 748 31.09 -1.20 -5.34
C LEU A 748 31.54 -1.90 -6.63
N THR A 749 30.68 -2.70 -7.24
CA THR A 749 30.92 -3.47 -8.47
C THR A 749 32.01 -4.56 -8.35
N VAL A 750 32.32 -4.93 -7.11
CA VAL A 750 33.37 -5.91 -6.75
C VAL A 750 32.81 -7.32 -6.74
N LEU A 751 31.52 -7.50 -6.42
CA LEU A 751 30.88 -8.80 -6.52
C LEU A 751 30.96 -9.36 -7.95
N GLU A 752 30.78 -8.50 -8.94
CA GLU A 752 30.91 -8.81 -10.37
C GLU A 752 32.34 -9.15 -10.81
N ARG A 753 33.36 -8.86 -9.99
CA ARG A 753 34.74 -9.32 -10.22
C ARG A 753 34.98 -10.69 -9.60
N VAL A 754 34.34 -10.97 -8.47
CA VAL A 754 34.39 -12.28 -7.81
C VAL A 754 33.58 -13.30 -8.60
N ILE A 755 32.35 -12.96 -8.97
CA ILE A 755 31.39 -13.76 -9.72
C ILE A 755 31.03 -13.01 -11.02
N PRO A 756 31.75 -13.23 -12.14
CA PRO A 756 31.56 -12.48 -13.38
C PRO A 756 30.12 -12.47 -13.90
N ALA A 757 29.39 -13.57 -13.75
CA ALA A 757 28.00 -13.69 -14.20
C ALA A 757 27.04 -12.71 -13.48
N PHE A 758 27.39 -12.20 -12.29
CA PHE A 758 26.62 -11.14 -11.63
C PHE A 758 26.58 -9.82 -12.42
N ARG A 759 27.52 -9.62 -13.36
CA ARG A 759 27.51 -8.47 -14.28
C ARG A 759 26.31 -8.52 -15.23
N GLU A 760 25.89 -9.72 -15.63
CA GLU A 760 24.82 -9.96 -16.61
C GLU A 760 23.44 -9.80 -15.95
N VAL A 761 23.28 -10.30 -14.72
CA VAL A 761 22.02 -10.18 -13.95
C VAL A 761 21.84 -8.85 -13.23
N ARG A 762 22.84 -7.96 -13.29
CA ARG A 762 22.76 -6.65 -12.62
C ARG A 762 21.66 -5.80 -13.23
N CYS A 763 20.72 -5.38 -12.39
CA CYS A 763 19.51 -4.65 -12.81
C CYS A 763 18.71 -5.41 -13.88
N LEU A 764 18.81 -6.75 -13.92
CA LEU A 764 18.05 -7.58 -14.85
C LEU A 764 16.62 -7.70 -14.34
N LEU A 765 15.71 -7.10 -15.09
CA LEU A 765 14.28 -7.31 -14.93
C LEU A 765 13.88 -8.54 -15.75
N GLN A 766 13.08 -9.43 -15.15
CA GLN A 766 12.32 -10.41 -15.91
C GLN A 766 10.88 -9.95 -16.01
N PHE A 767 10.46 -9.54 -17.20
CA PHE A 767 9.14 -8.95 -17.39
C PHE A 767 7.99 -9.94 -17.17
N ASN A 768 8.27 -11.24 -17.32
CA ASN A 768 7.27 -12.32 -17.37
C ASN A 768 6.89 -12.89 -16.00
N GLN A 769 7.64 -12.57 -14.95
CA GLN A 769 7.47 -13.15 -13.62
C GLN A 769 7.04 -12.07 -12.62
N TYR A 770 6.23 -12.42 -11.61
CA TYR A 770 5.79 -11.49 -10.57
C TYR A 770 6.86 -11.23 -9.49
N HIS A 771 8.14 -11.23 -9.88
CA HIS A 771 9.22 -10.77 -9.03
C HIS A 771 8.96 -9.32 -8.60
N LYS A 772 9.21 -8.99 -7.34
CA LYS A 772 9.15 -7.58 -6.87
C LYS A 772 10.45 -6.83 -7.18
N PHE A 773 11.51 -7.56 -7.50
CA PHE A 773 12.89 -7.09 -7.57
C PHE A 773 13.59 -7.61 -8.84
N THR A 774 14.71 -7.00 -9.20
CA THR A 774 15.61 -7.50 -10.25
C THR A 774 16.32 -8.78 -9.79
N VAL A 775 16.83 -9.59 -10.73
CA VAL A 775 17.44 -10.90 -10.43
C VAL A 775 18.58 -10.79 -9.43
N ASP A 776 19.48 -9.82 -9.58
CA ASP A 776 20.56 -9.55 -8.63
C ASP A 776 20.06 -9.23 -7.22
N GLU A 777 19.05 -8.37 -7.10
CA GLU A 777 18.44 -8.02 -5.81
C GLU A 777 17.71 -9.21 -5.19
N HIS A 778 17.03 -10.04 -6.00
CA HIS A 778 16.38 -11.28 -5.58
C HIS A 778 17.39 -12.25 -4.96
N SER A 779 18.51 -12.53 -5.64
CA SER A 779 19.57 -13.40 -5.13
C SER A 779 20.19 -12.89 -3.82
N LEU A 780 20.43 -11.58 -3.71
CA LEU A 780 20.95 -10.97 -2.47
C LEU A 780 19.94 -11.07 -1.32
N ARG A 781 18.65 -10.90 -1.62
CA ARG A 781 17.56 -11.03 -0.66
C ARG A 781 17.33 -12.48 -0.25
N ALA A 782 17.51 -13.45 -1.13
CA ALA A 782 17.44 -14.87 -0.78
C ALA A 782 18.48 -15.25 0.27
N VAL A 783 19.71 -14.75 0.16
CA VAL A 783 20.74 -14.90 1.20
C VAL A 783 20.33 -14.21 2.51
N GLU A 784 19.76 -13.02 2.44
CA GLU A 784 19.27 -12.27 3.61
C GLU A 784 18.18 -13.04 4.37
N VAL A 785 17.21 -13.59 3.63
CA VAL A 785 16.09 -14.33 4.21
C VAL A 785 16.54 -15.69 4.76
N ALA A 786 17.41 -16.41 4.04
CA ALA A 786 17.96 -17.67 4.51
C ALA A 786 18.65 -17.50 5.88
N ALA A 787 19.41 -16.42 6.06
CA ALA A 787 20.09 -16.13 7.33
C ALA A 787 19.10 -15.96 8.50
N ALA A 788 17.88 -15.46 8.26
CA ALA A 788 16.85 -15.30 9.27
C ALA A 788 16.20 -16.62 9.70
N PHE A 789 16.29 -17.69 8.89
CA PHE A 789 15.76 -19.01 9.25
C PHE A 789 16.45 -19.62 10.47
N ALA A 790 17.66 -19.17 10.81
CA ALA A 790 18.35 -19.55 12.04
C ALA A 790 17.52 -19.35 13.32
N GLU A 791 16.59 -18.39 13.30
CA GLU A 791 15.74 -18.02 14.44
C GLU A 791 14.44 -18.85 14.53
N ARG A 792 14.06 -19.57 13.47
CA ARG A 792 12.84 -20.40 13.43
C ARG A 792 12.96 -21.63 14.33
N GLN A 793 11.84 -22.04 14.92
CA GLN A 793 11.76 -23.19 15.84
C GLN A 793 11.17 -24.46 15.21
N ASP A 794 10.99 -24.46 13.90
CA ASP A 794 10.40 -25.56 13.12
C ASP A 794 11.48 -26.37 12.36
N THR A 795 11.03 -27.30 11.51
CA THR A 795 11.89 -28.16 10.67
C THR A 795 12.81 -27.35 9.76
N LEU A 796 12.36 -26.21 9.23
CA LEU A 796 13.18 -25.34 8.40
C LEU A 796 14.33 -24.72 9.20
N GLY A 797 14.05 -24.20 10.40
CA GLY A 797 15.09 -23.67 11.27
C GLY A 797 16.09 -24.74 11.72
N ALA A 798 15.62 -25.96 12.02
CA ALA A 798 16.48 -27.09 12.34
C ALA A 798 17.39 -27.47 11.16
N ALA A 799 16.82 -27.64 9.96
CA ALA A 799 17.55 -27.96 8.75
C ALA A 799 18.63 -26.91 8.45
N TYR A 800 18.33 -25.61 8.59
CA TYR A 800 19.31 -24.53 8.40
C TYR A 800 20.50 -24.62 9.37
N ARG A 801 20.23 -24.84 10.66
CA ARG A 801 21.26 -24.90 11.71
C ARG A 801 22.18 -26.13 11.57
N GLU A 802 21.70 -27.19 10.95
CA GLU A 802 22.44 -28.45 10.75
C GLU A 802 23.31 -28.47 9.49
N ILE A 803 23.27 -27.43 8.64
CA ILE A 803 24.09 -27.36 7.42
C ILE A 803 25.58 -27.29 7.78
N GLY A 804 26.36 -28.24 7.23
CA GLY A 804 27.79 -28.36 7.44
C GLY A 804 28.62 -27.33 6.65
N ASP A 805 28.18 -26.93 5.45
CA ASP A 805 28.83 -25.89 4.65
C ASP A 805 27.89 -24.72 4.28
N PRO A 806 27.65 -23.76 5.20
CA PRO A 806 26.81 -22.60 4.94
C PRO A 806 27.31 -21.72 3.80
N ALA A 807 28.63 -21.72 3.51
CA ALA A 807 29.15 -20.93 2.40
C ALA A 807 28.70 -21.47 1.05
N LEU A 808 28.60 -22.80 0.91
CA LEU A 808 28.14 -23.44 -0.32
C LEU A 808 26.65 -23.15 -0.55
N LEU A 809 25.82 -23.22 0.50
CA LEU A 809 24.42 -22.81 0.43
C LEU A 809 24.29 -21.34 -0.01
N ASN A 810 25.03 -20.43 0.64
CA ASN A 810 24.95 -19.01 0.32
C ASN A 810 25.45 -18.70 -1.09
N LEU A 811 26.44 -19.46 -1.60
CA LEU A 811 26.87 -19.36 -2.98
C LEU A 811 25.80 -19.89 -3.94
N ALA A 812 25.14 -21.01 -3.62
CA ALA A 812 24.03 -21.55 -4.41
C ALA A 812 22.86 -20.56 -4.48
N LEU A 813 22.50 -19.92 -3.35
CA LEU A 813 21.49 -18.86 -3.30
C LEU A 813 21.84 -17.66 -4.17
N LEU A 814 23.12 -17.28 -4.25
CA LEU A 814 23.56 -16.23 -5.16
C LEU A 814 23.43 -16.64 -6.63
N LEU A 815 23.63 -17.91 -6.95
CA LEU A 815 23.76 -18.41 -8.33
C LEU A 815 22.48 -19.03 -8.91
N HIS A 816 21.49 -19.39 -8.07
CA HIS A 816 20.34 -20.23 -8.48
C HIS A 816 19.64 -19.72 -9.74
N ASP A 817 19.52 -18.40 -9.86
CA ASP A 817 18.79 -17.72 -10.92
C ASP A 817 19.69 -17.03 -11.95
N VAL A 818 21.02 -17.17 -11.86
CA VAL A 818 21.94 -16.38 -12.68
C VAL A 818 21.91 -16.77 -14.17
N GLY A 819 21.48 -18.00 -14.48
CA GLY A 819 21.27 -18.45 -15.85
C GLY A 819 20.20 -17.68 -16.62
N LYS A 820 19.34 -16.92 -15.94
CA LYS A 820 18.26 -16.11 -16.53
C LYS A 820 18.73 -15.00 -17.47
N ALA A 821 20.01 -14.66 -17.45
CA ALA A 821 20.58 -13.64 -18.34
C ALA A 821 20.95 -14.17 -19.74
N ARG A 822 20.87 -15.49 -19.96
CA ARG A 822 21.30 -16.18 -21.18
C ARG A 822 20.16 -17.02 -21.77
N GLU A 823 20.26 -17.33 -23.05
CA GLU A 823 19.27 -18.19 -23.73
C GLU A 823 19.38 -19.65 -23.29
N GLY A 824 18.24 -20.36 -23.33
CA GLY A 824 18.12 -21.76 -22.92
C GLY A 824 17.42 -21.93 -21.56
N ASP A 825 17.40 -23.17 -21.06
CA ASP A 825 16.90 -23.44 -19.71
C ASP A 825 17.87 -22.81 -18.69
N HIS A 826 17.38 -21.79 -17.97
CA HIS A 826 18.16 -21.06 -16.97
C HIS A 826 18.77 -21.97 -15.89
N SER A 827 18.15 -23.10 -15.55
CA SER A 827 18.72 -24.04 -14.58
C SER A 827 19.93 -24.77 -15.15
N VAL A 828 19.91 -25.12 -16.44
CA VAL A 828 21.04 -25.76 -17.14
C VAL A 828 22.17 -24.76 -17.38
N VAL A 829 21.84 -23.53 -17.78
CA VAL A 829 22.86 -22.48 -17.93
C VAL A 829 23.43 -22.08 -16.57
N GLY A 830 22.60 -22.03 -15.54
CA GLY A 830 23.01 -21.80 -14.16
C GLY A 830 23.99 -22.86 -13.66
N GLU A 831 23.78 -24.13 -14.00
CA GLU A 831 24.71 -25.23 -13.69
C GLU A 831 26.10 -24.98 -14.27
N GLN A 832 26.18 -24.59 -15.55
CA GLN A 832 27.46 -24.27 -16.17
C GLN A 832 28.16 -23.09 -15.47
N ILE A 833 27.42 -22.02 -15.19
CA ILE A 833 27.93 -20.84 -14.47
C ILE A 833 28.40 -21.22 -13.05
N ALA A 834 27.70 -22.14 -12.39
CA ALA A 834 28.07 -22.66 -11.09
C ALA A 834 29.41 -23.40 -11.13
N LEU A 835 29.64 -24.25 -12.14
CA LEU A 835 30.92 -24.95 -12.34
C LEU A 835 32.07 -23.98 -12.64
N GLU A 836 31.85 -23.00 -13.51
CA GLU A 836 32.84 -21.94 -13.82
C GLU A 836 33.19 -21.12 -12.57
N THR A 837 32.18 -20.74 -11.79
CA THR A 837 32.35 -20.02 -10.52
C THR A 837 33.06 -20.88 -9.48
N ALA A 838 32.78 -22.17 -9.44
CA ALA A 838 33.40 -23.10 -8.51
C ALA A 838 34.90 -23.25 -8.77
N ALA A 839 35.29 -23.44 -10.03
CA ALA A 839 36.68 -23.48 -10.46
C ALA A 839 37.41 -22.17 -10.11
N ARG A 840 36.77 -21.03 -10.37
CA ARG A 840 37.32 -19.70 -10.07
C ARG A 840 37.54 -19.45 -8.57
N LEU A 841 36.67 -19.99 -7.71
CA LEU A 841 36.76 -19.86 -6.26
C LEU A 841 37.65 -20.93 -5.60
N GLY A 842 38.16 -21.89 -6.38
CA GLY A 842 39.00 -22.98 -5.89
C GLY A 842 38.25 -23.97 -4.99
N LEU A 843 37.00 -24.26 -5.31
CA LEU A 843 36.17 -25.28 -4.65
C LEU A 843 36.67 -26.69 -5.01
N SER A 844 36.47 -27.67 -4.11
CA SER A 844 36.79 -29.08 -4.43
C SER A 844 35.82 -29.64 -5.47
N ASP A 845 36.17 -30.77 -6.09
CA ASP A 845 35.28 -31.45 -7.06
C ASP A 845 33.92 -31.80 -6.44
N GLU A 846 33.90 -32.28 -5.19
CA GLU A 846 32.68 -32.59 -4.45
C GLU A 846 31.81 -31.34 -4.22
N GLN A 847 32.42 -30.23 -3.79
CA GLN A 847 31.70 -28.97 -3.58
C GLN A 847 31.19 -28.39 -4.90
N SER A 848 31.98 -28.51 -5.98
CA SER A 848 31.64 -28.03 -7.31
C SER A 848 30.43 -28.78 -7.87
N GLN A 849 30.41 -30.10 -7.76
CA GLN A 849 29.27 -30.93 -8.18
C GLN A 849 28.02 -30.65 -7.34
N ARG A 850 28.15 -30.51 -6.02
CA ARG A 850 27.01 -30.17 -5.15
C ARG A 850 26.45 -28.78 -5.46
N LEU A 851 27.30 -27.78 -5.69
CA LEU A 851 26.86 -26.43 -6.09
C LEU A 851 26.11 -26.46 -7.43
N ALA A 852 26.68 -27.16 -8.42
CA ALA A 852 26.07 -27.32 -9.73
C ALA A 852 24.71 -28.01 -9.65
N LEU A 853 24.60 -29.09 -8.85
CA LEU A 853 23.35 -29.80 -8.61
C LEU A 853 22.30 -28.90 -7.93
N LEU A 854 22.68 -28.15 -6.89
CA LEU A 854 21.76 -27.24 -6.19
C LEU A 854 21.22 -26.16 -7.13
N VAL A 855 22.07 -25.56 -7.96
CA VAL A 855 21.65 -24.55 -8.95
C VAL A 855 20.79 -25.19 -10.05
N ARG A 856 21.14 -26.39 -10.53
CA ARG A 856 20.35 -27.10 -11.55
C ARG A 856 18.96 -27.50 -11.03
N GLN A 857 18.88 -27.97 -9.79
CA GLN A 857 17.68 -28.58 -9.23
C GLN A 857 16.91 -27.64 -8.30
N HIS A 858 17.19 -26.33 -8.31
CA HIS A 858 16.62 -25.37 -7.35
C HIS A 858 15.08 -25.30 -7.40
N LEU A 859 14.47 -25.60 -8.55
CA LEU A 859 13.01 -25.67 -8.70
C LEU A 859 12.43 -27.07 -8.42
N SER A 860 13.25 -28.11 -8.32
CA SER A 860 12.77 -29.49 -8.32
C SER A 860 11.97 -29.82 -7.07
N MET A 861 12.39 -29.33 -5.90
CA MET A 861 11.66 -29.58 -4.66
C MET A 861 10.32 -28.86 -4.64
N SER A 862 10.25 -27.59 -5.06
CA SER A 862 8.97 -26.87 -5.14
C SER A 862 8.04 -27.48 -6.19
N HIS A 863 8.57 -27.83 -7.37
CA HIS A 863 7.80 -28.52 -8.40
C HIS A 863 7.24 -29.85 -7.89
N LEU A 864 8.05 -30.68 -7.23
CA LEU A 864 7.59 -31.96 -6.68
C LEU A 864 6.55 -31.76 -5.58
N ALA A 865 6.88 -30.93 -4.59
CA ALA A 865 6.05 -30.69 -3.42
C ALA A 865 4.69 -30.07 -3.76
N PHE A 866 4.60 -29.29 -4.85
CA PHE A 866 3.37 -28.59 -5.23
C PHE A 866 2.66 -29.21 -6.45
N ARG A 867 3.32 -29.97 -7.32
CA ARG A 867 2.71 -30.52 -8.55
C ARG A 867 2.54 -32.04 -8.57
N ARG A 868 3.10 -32.78 -7.61
CA ARG A 868 3.05 -34.25 -7.58
C ARG A 868 2.47 -34.78 -6.28
N ASP A 869 1.98 -36.01 -6.32
CA ASP A 869 1.57 -36.73 -5.12
C ASP A 869 2.83 -37.19 -4.35
N THR A 870 3.10 -36.56 -3.21
CA THR A 870 4.23 -36.89 -2.34
C THR A 870 3.91 -37.99 -1.33
N SER A 871 2.72 -38.60 -1.42
CA SER A 871 2.39 -39.84 -0.72
C SER A 871 2.88 -41.08 -1.47
N ASP A 872 3.03 -40.99 -2.81
CA ASP A 872 3.57 -42.06 -3.64
C ASP A 872 5.05 -42.35 -3.28
N PRO A 873 5.35 -43.58 -2.80
CA PRO A 873 6.72 -43.98 -2.45
C PRO A 873 7.70 -43.93 -3.61
N ALA A 874 7.25 -44.13 -4.86
CA ALA A 874 8.10 -44.08 -6.04
C ALA A 874 8.60 -42.65 -6.30
N VAL A 875 7.71 -41.66 -6.20
CA VAL A 875 8.02 -40.24 -6.34
C VAL A 875 9.06 -39.79 -5.30
N VAL A 876 8.88 -40.19 -4.04
CA VAL A 876 9.84 -39.89 -2.96
C VAL A 876 11.17 -40.61 -3.19
N ALA A 877 11.16 -41.86 -3.65
CA ALA A 877 12.36 -42.62 -3.93
C ALA A 877 13.19 -42.00 -5.08
N ASP A 878 12.56 -41.52 -6.14
CA ASP A 878 13.26 -40.89 -7.25
C ASP A 878 13.84 -39.53 -6.85
N PHE A 879 13.14 -38.76 -6.02
CA PHE A 879 13.70 -37.54 -5.44
C PHE A 879 14.86 -37.83 -4.48
N ALA A 880 14.78 -38.88 -3.66
CA ALA A 880 15.88 -39.32 -2.79
C ALA A 880 17.13 -39.70 -3.61
N LYS A 881 16.95 -40.40 -4.75
CA LYS A 881 18.06 -40.70 -5.69
C LYS A 881 18.66 -39.43 -6.28
N LEU A 882 17.83 -38.44 -6.64
CA LEU A 882 18.27 -37.17 -7.22
C LEU A 882 19.15 -36.37 -6.25
N VAL A 883 18.75 -36.24 -4.98
CA VAL A 883 19.51 -35.47 -3.98
C VAL A 883 20.72 -36.26 -3.42
N GLY A 884 20.62 -37.59 -3.36
CA GLY A 884 21.68 -38.54 -3.04
C GLY A 884 22.25 -38.50 -1.61
N SER A 885 22.08 -37.40 -0.86
CA SER A 885 22.66 -37.23 0.48
C SER A 885 21.83 -36.29 1.35
N HIS A 886 21.88 -36.50 2.66
CA HIS A 886 21.22 -35.65 3.65
C HIS A 886 21.64 -34.18 3.55
N GLU A 887 22.93 -33.92 3.31
CA GLU A 887 23.45 -32.54 3.22
C GLU A 887 22.88 -31.79 2.02
N THR A 888 22.82 -32.45 0.85
CA THR A 888 22.28 -31.85 -0.36
C THR A 888 20.78 -31.61 -0.22
N LEU A 889 20.04 -32.55 0.38
CA LEU A 889 18.62 -32.41 0.67
C LEU A 889 18.34 -31.22 1.61
N ARG A 890 19.12 -31.06 2.69
CA ARG A 890 19.01 -29.90 3.60
C ARG A 890 19.25 -28.58 2.88
N MET A 891 20.33 -28.49 2.10
CA MET A 891 20.64 -27.28 1.34
C MET A 891 19.55 -26.96 0.33
N LEU A 892 19.04 -27.95 -0.40
CA LEU A 892 17.97 -27.76 -1.38
C LEU A 892 16.65 -27.31 -0.73
N PHE A 893 16.29 -27.87 0.42
CA PHE A 893 15.11 -27.47 1.19
C PHE A 893 15.20 -26.02 1.66
N VAL A 894 16.32 -25.64 2.28
CA VAL A 894 16.56 -24.26 2.71
C VAL A 894 16.60 -23.30 1.53
N LEU A 895 17.26 -23.68 0.43
CA LEU A 895 17.35 -22.88 -0.80
C LEU A 895 15.95 -22.62 -1.36
N THR A 896 15.13 -23.66 -1.48
CA THR A 896 13.75 -23.58 -1.99
C THR A 896 12.91 -22.61 -1.15
N CYS A 897 12.96 -22.74 0.18
CA CYS A 897 12.24 -21.84 1.08
C CYS A 897 12.74 -20.39 0.98
N ALA A 898 14.05 -20.18 0.91
CA ALA A 898 14.65 -18.85 0.84
C ALA A 898 14.33 -18.15 -0.49
N ASP A 899 14.35 -18.88 -1.60
CA ASP A 899 13.95 -18.40 -2.93
C ASP A 899 12.49 -17.92 -2.92
N MET A 900 11.56 -18.77 -2.47
CA MET A 900 10.14 -18.40 -2.34
C MET A 900 9.93 -17.18 -1.44
N ALA A 901 10.63 -17.10 -0.31
CA ALA A 901 10.50 -15.98 0.62
C ALA A 901 11.15 -14.67 0.11
N ALA A 902 12.16 -14.75 -0.76
CA ALA A 902 12.83 -13.60 -1.34
C ALA A 902 11.93 -12.80 -2.30
N VAL A 903 11.01 -13.47 -2.99
CA VAL A 903 10.10 -12.85 -3.96
C VAL A 903 9.24 -11.75 -3.33
N GLY A 904 8.76 -11.98 -2.11
CA GLY A 904 7.98 -10.99 -1.38
C GLY A 904 7.30 -11.56 -0.13
N PRO A 905 6.79 -10.69 0.75
CA PRO A 905 6.10 -11.14 1.95
C PRO A 905 4.78 -11.87 1.58
N GLY A 906 4.38 -12.85 2.39
CA GLY A 906 3.21 -13.72 2.14
C GLY A 906 3.40 -14.80 1.07
N VAL A 907 4.52 -14.81 0.33
CA VAL A 907 4.78 -15.82 -0.71
C VAL A 907 5.12 -17.18 -0.09
N LEU A 908 6.07 -17.18 0.85
CA LEU A 908 6.30 -18.29 1.76
C LEU A 908 5.46 -18.05 3.02
N ASN A 909 4.51 -18.95 3.28
CA ASN A 909 3.71 -19.01 4.50
C ASN A 909 3.97 -20.32 5.24
N ASP A 910 3.49 -20.45 6.47
CA ASP A 910 3.78 -21.62 7.30
C ASP A 910 3.19 -22.91 6.71
N TRP A 911 2.04 -22.84 6.03
CA TRP A 911 1.50 -23.97 5.26
C TRP A 911 2.48 -24.47 4.18
N LYS A 912 3.04 -23.59 3.35
CA LYS A 912 4.04 -23.97 2.32
C LYS A 912 5.30 -24.55 2.94
N VAL A 913 5.74 -23.99 4.07
CA VAL A 913 6.88 -24.55 4.83
C VAL A 913 6.56 -25.98 5.27
N ASN A 914 5.35 -26.24 5.79
CA ASN A 914 4.93 -27.57 6.22
C ASN A 914 4.86 -28.57 5.07
N VAL A 915 4.34 -28.16 3.90
CA VAL A 915 4.31 -29.02 2.70
C VAL A 915 5.72 -29.42 2.25
N LEU A 916 6.65 -28.46 2.23
CA LEU A 916 8.06 -28.73 1.89
C LEU A 916 8.76 -29.55 2.98
N ALA A 917 8.46 -29.31 4.25
CA ALA A 917 9.00 -30.05 5.39
C ALA A 917 8.54 -31.51 5.43
N ASP A 918 7.30 -31.80 4.99
CA ASP A 918 6.78 -33.16 4.83
C ASP A 918 7.58 -33.93 3.77
N LEU A 919 7.77 -33.36 2.58
CA LEU A 919 8.60 -33.96 1.53
C LEU A 919 10.04 -34.15 2.02
N TYR A 920 10.62 -33.16 2.70
CA TYR A 920 11.94 -33.25 3.30
C TYR A 920 12.04 -34.45 4.25
N SER A 921 11.10 -34.59 5.18
CA SER A 921 11.11 -35.64 6.20
C SER A 921 10.94 -37.03 5.60
N LYS A 922 10.01 -37.20 4.64
CA LYS A 922 9.83 -38.47 3.91
C LYS A 922 11.08 -38.86 3.12
N THR A 923 11.78 -37.88 2.55
CA THR A 923 13.01 -38.12 1.81
C THR A 923 14.17 -38.50 2.76
N VAL A 924 14.23 -37.89 3.95
CA VAL A 924 15.18 -38.31 5.01
C VAL A 924 14.92 -39.76 5.43
N ASP A 925 13.67 -40.11 5.73
CA ASP A 925 13.30 -41.49 6.10
C ASP A 925 13.71 -42.51 5.02
N ARG A 926 13.56 -42.13 3.74
CA ARG A 926 13.96 -42.95 2.60
C ARG A 926 15.48 -43.08 2.46
N LEU A 927 16.24 -42.02 2.71
CA LEU A 927 17.71 -42.02 2.68
C LEU A 927 18.32 -42.84 3.82
N ASP A 928 17.66 -42.87 4.98
CA ASP A 928 18.09 -43.66 6.14
C ASP A 928 17.64 -45.14 6.08
N ASP A 929 16.94 -45.56 5.02
CA ASP A 929 16.25 -46.86 4.92
C ASP A 929 15.32 -47.15 6.13
N ARG A 930 14.89 -46.09 6.83
CA ARG A 930 13.93 -46.14 7.95
C ARG A 930 12.47 -46.11 7.47
N TYR A 931 12.27 -46.08 6.16
CA TYR A 931 10.97 -46.21 5.55
C TYR A 931 10.37 -47.57 5.92
N GLN A 932 9.43 -47.57 6.86
CA GLN A 932 8.61 -48.75 7.14
C GLN A 932 7.65 -48.95 5.96
N PRO A 933 7.48 -50.21 5.49
CA PRO A 933 6.44 -50.53 4.53
C PRO A 933 5.10 -49.99 5.02
N SER A 934 4.27 -49.46 4.12
CA SER A 934 3.05 -48.78 4.52
C SER A 934 2.08 -49.69 5.30
N ASP A 935 2.12 -51.00 5.05
CA ASP A 935 1.38 -52.03 5.78
C ASP A 935 1.69 -52.05 7.29
N ASP A 936 2.95 -51.92 7.69
CA ASP A 936 3.35 -51.95 9.11
C ASP A 936 2.86 -50.70 9.86
N ARG A 937 2.96 -49.52 9.22
CA ARG A 937 2.49 -48.25 9.78
C ARG A 937 0.97 -48.21 9.90
N ARG A 938 0.27 -48.67 8.86
CA ARG A 938 -1.20 -48.77 8.86
C ARG A 938 -1.69 -49.70 9.95
N SER A 939 -1.02 -50.83 10.16
CA SER A 939 -1.34 -51.79 11.24
C SER A 939 -1.19 -51.17 12.64
N ALA A 940 -0.13 -50.39 12.87
CA ALA A 940 0.08 -49.68 14.14
C ALA A 940 -1.01 -48.62 14.40
N VAL A 941 -1.34 -47.81 13.39
CA VAL A 941 -2.43 -46.82 13.48
C VAL A 941 -3.77 -47.51 13.70
N ARG A 942 -4.04 -48.61 12.98
CA ARG A 942 -5.26 -49.42 13.14
C ARG A 942 -5.42 -49.88 14.58
N THR A 943 -4.37 -50.43 15.17
CA THR A 943 -4.39 -50.91 16.56
C THR A 943 -4.77 -49.78 17.52
N ALA A 944 -4.11 -48.62 17.40
CA ALA A 944 -4.39 -47.46 18.23
C ALA A 944 -5.81 -46.89 18.04
N VAL A 945 -6.36 -46.94 16.83
CA VAL A 945 -7.74 -46.52 16.53
C VAL A 945 -8.75 -47.52 17.10
N TRP A 946 -8.51 -48.84 16.95
CA TRP A 946 -9.39 -49.89 17.45
C TRP A 946 -9.52 -49.87 18.97
N ASP A 947 -8.45 -49.52 19.69
CA ASP A 947 -8.49 -49.35 21.15
C ASP A 947 -9.45 -48.24 21.62
N LEU A 948 -9.80 -47.28 20.74
CA LEU A 948 -10.70 -46.15 21.02
C LEU A 948 -12.14 -46.37 20.53
N LEU A 949 -12.39 -47.46 19.79
CA LEU A 949 -13.73 -47.86 19.35
C LEU A 949 -14.46 -48.65 20.45
N LYS A 950 -15.80 -48.63 20.44
CA LYS A 950 -16.62 -49.49 21.32
C LYS A 950 -16.65 -50.93 20.83
N ALA A 951 -17.07 -51.89 21.67
CA ALA A 951 -17.05 -53.31 21.32
C ALA A 951 -17.88 -53.62 20.05
N ASP A 952 -19.08 -53.03 19.95
CA ASP A 952 -19.96 -53.12 18.78
C ASP A 952 -19.37 -52.45 17.52
N GLU A 953 -18.61 -51.37 17.68
CA GLU A 953 -17.89 -50.70 16.58
C GLU A 953 -16.70 -51.55 16.08
N ARG A 954 -15.95 -52.18 16.99
CA ARG A 954 -14.77 -53.03 16.66
C ARG A 954 -15.15 -54.31 15.93
N GLU A 955 -16.28 -54.90 16.30
CA GLU A 955 -16.76 -56.17 15.73
C GLU A 955 -17.52 -55.97 14.41
N SER A 956 -17.78 -54.72 14.01
CA SER A 956 -18.51 -54.38 12.78
C SER A 956 -17.62 -54.53 11.54
N PRO A 957 -17.99 -55.37 10.55
CA PRO A 957 -17.26 -55.49 9.28
C PRO A 957 -17.14 -54.16 8.54
N LEU A 958 -18.15 -53.30 8.65
CA LEU A 958 -18.20 -51.98 8.03
C LEU A 958 -17.05 -51.07 8.47
N TYR A 959 -16.72 -51.03 9.77
CA TYR A 959 -15.63 -50.19 10.28
C TYR A 959 -14.27 -50.70 9.79
N HIS A 960 -14.11 -52.02 9.66
CA HIS A 960 -12.93 -52.64 9.07
C HIS A 960 -12.77 -52.24 7.60
N GLU A 961 -13.80 -52.45 6.79
CA GLU A 961 -13.78 -52.15 5.35
C GLU A 961 -13.55 -50.65 5.08
N LEU A 962 -14.20 -49.76 5.85
CA LEU A 962 -13.98 -48.32 5.74
C LEU A 962 -12.54 -47.93 6.09
N PHE A 963 -11.96 -48.44 7.17
CA PHE A 963 -10.59 -48.09 7.56
C PHE A 963 -9.55 -48.58 6.54
N GLU A 964 -9.67 -49.82 6.06
CA GLU A 964 -8.74 -50.38 5.07
C GLU A 964 -8.82 -49.63 3.72
N SER A 965 -9.94 -48.97 3.45
CA SER A 965 -10.12 -48.12 2.26
C SER A 965 -9.65 -46.66 2.43
N LEU A 966 -9.32 -46.19 3.64
CA LEU A 966 -8.87 -44.80 3.87
C LEU A 966 -7.52 -44.52 3.18
N PRO A 967 -7.34 -43.38 2.49
CA PRO A 967 -6.06 -43.02 1.86
C PRO A 967 -4.90 -43.00 2.86
N GLU A 968 -3.70 -43.40 2.42
CA GLU A 968 -2.51 -43.31 3.28
C GLU A 968 -2.21 -41.89 3.74
N SER A 969 -2.49 -40.89 2.90
CA SER A 969 -2.39 -39.46 3.23
C SER A 969 -3.27 -39.04 4.43
N PHE A 970 -4.32 -39.80 4.74
CA PHE A 970 -5.29 -39.52 5.80
C PHE A 970 -4.86 -40.05 7.18
N LEU A 971 -3.90 -41.01 7.23
CA LEU A 971 -3.53 -41.73 8.45
C LEU A 971 -2.49 -41.01 9.33
N PRO A 972 -1.34 -40.52 8.82
CA PRO A 972 -0.27 -39.97 9.65
C PRO A 972 -0.55 -38.55 10.16
N THR A 973 -1.50 -37.84 9.55
CA THR A 973 -1.82 -36.44 9.86
C THR A 973 -2.79 -36.27 11.04
N ARG A 974 -3.29 -37.37 11.63
CA ARG A 974 -4.37 -37.33 12.63
C ARG A 974 -4.07 -38.18 13.86
N SER A 975 -4.51 -37.69 15.02
CA SER A 975 -4.49 -38.49 16.22
C SER A 975 -5.43 -39.70 16.08
N PRO A 976 -5.13 -40.84 16.74
CA PRO A 976 -6.01 -42.01 16.70
C PRO A 976 -7.47 -41.68 17.09
N GLY A 977 -7.68 -40.72 18.00
CA GLY A 977 -9.01 -40.24 18.38
C GLY A 977 -9.74 -39.50 17.26
N ALA A 978 -9.04 -38.67 16.48
CA ALA A 978 -9.62 -37.99 15.32
C ALA A 978 -10.01 -38.99 14.23
N LEU A 979 -9.18 -40.00 13.97
CA LEU A 979 -9.49 -41.08 13.01
C LEU A 979 -10.69 -41.92 13.43
N ALA A 980 -10.78 -42.30 14.71
CA ALA A 980 -11.97 -42.96 15.24
C ALA A 980 -13.24 -42.10 15.05
N GLY A 981 -13.12 -40.77 15.22
CA GLY A 981 -14.20 -39.83 14.93
C GLY A 981 -14.62 -39.79 13.45
N VAL A 982 -13.67 -39.89 12.53
CA VAL A 982 -13.94 -39.99 11.08
C VAL A 982 -14.68 -41.28 10.74
N LEU A 983 -14.22 -42.43 11.24
CA LEU A 983 -14.87 -43.73 10.97
C LEU A 983 -16.35 -43.73 11.42
N ARG A 984 -16.64 -43.16 12.60
CA ARG A 984 -18.03 -43.01 13.08
C ARG A 984 -18.87 -42.12 12.16
N ARG A 985 -18.29 -41.06 11.58
CA ARG A 985 -18.98 -40.20 10.61
C ARG A 985 -19.25 -40.95 9.30
N LEU A 986 -18.26 -41.67 8.78
CA LEU A 986 -18.39 -42.47 7.57
C LEU A 986 -19.45 -43.58 7.71
N ALA A 987 -19.42 -44.31 8.83
CA ALA A 987 -20.42 -45.32 9.12
C ALA A 987 -21.84 -44.74 9.12
N ARG A 988 -22.05 -43.57 9.73
CA ARG A 988 -23.35 -42.86 9.73
C ARG A 988 -23.80 -42.41 8.34
N VAL A 989 -22.87 -41.89 7.53
CA VAL A 989 -23.16 -41.48 6.15
C VAL A 989 -23.71 -42.67 5.35
N MET A 990 -23.23 -43.88 5.64
CA MET A 990 -23.71 -45.11 5.02
C MET A 990 -25.00 -45.66 5.61
N SER A 991 -25.12 -45.73 6.94
CA SER A 991 -26.32 -46.28 7.59
C SER A 991 -27.53 -45.34 7.50
N GLY A 992 -27.31 -44.06 7.19
CA GLY A 992 -28.38 -43.07 7.06
C GLY A 992 -28.97 -42.62 8.40
N ASP A 993 -28.26 -42.91 9.50
CA ASP A 993 -28.69 -42.59 10.86
C ASP A 993 -28.87 -41.08 11.06
N ALA A 994 -29.82 -40.71 11.91
CA ALA A 994 -30.09 -39.32 12.24
C ALA A 994 -28.82 -38.65 12.83
N PRO A 995 -28.40 -37.48 12.30
CA PRO A 995 -27.20 -36.83 12.80
C PRO A 995 -27.42 -36.25 14.21
N PRO A 996 -26.34 -36.05 15.00
CA PRO A 996 -26.43 -35.33 16.28
C PRO A 996 -27.08 -33.95 16.10
N ALA A 997 -27.78 -33.45 17.11
CA ALA A 997 -28.49 -32.16 17.05
C ALA A 997 -27.61 -30.95 16.64
N ASP A 998 -26.28 -31.06 16.83
CA ASP A 998 -25.29 -30.03 16.50
C ASP A 998 -24.55 -30.25 15.15
N SER A 999 -24.93 -31.26 14.36
CA SER A 999 -24.31 -31.61 13.06
C SER A 999 -25.08 -31.01 11.89
N VAL A 1000 -24.35 -30.68 10.82
CA VAL A 1000 -24.87 -30.12 9.55
C VAL A 1000 -25.19 -31.21 8.51
N ALA A 1001 -25.08 -32.50 8.87
CA ALA A 1001 -25.24 -33.61 7.93
C ALA A 1001 -26.68 -33.73 7.42
N LYS A 1002 -26.82 -34.21 6.18
CA LYS A 1002 -28.08 -34.66 5.57
C LYS A 1002 -27.97 -36.15 5.24
N HIS A 1003 -29.09 -36.79 4.90
CA HIS A 1003 -29.09 -38.21 4.56
C HIS A 1003 -28.06 -38.50 3.44
N GLY A 1004 -27.08 -39.35 3.73
CA GLY A 1004 -25.99 -39.70 2.80
C GLY A 1004 -24.87 -38.67 2.62
N VAL A 1005 -24.82 -37.56 3.37
CA VAL A 1005 -23.76 -36.54 3.26
C VAL A 1005 -23.42 -35.89 4.61
N ASP A 1006 -22.14 -35.87 4.99
CA ASP A 1006 -21.62 -35.11 6.15
C ASP A 1006 -20.41 -34.26 5.74
N ALA A 1007 -20.23 -33.10 6.38
CA ALA A 1007 -19.04 -32.25 6.23
C ALA A 1007 -18.63 -31.66 7.58
N TRP A 1008 -17.33 -31.59 7.83
CA TRP A 1008 -16.75 -31.11 9.09
C TRP A 1008 -15.34 -30.55 8.86
N GLY A 1009 -14.80 -29.81 9.81
CA GLY A 1009 -13.47 -29.20 9.65
C GLY A 1009 -12.99 -28.47 10.89
N GLY A 1010 -11.88 -27.76 10.74
CA GLY A 1010 -11.26 -26.96 11.79
C GLY A 1010 -10.19 -26.02 11.23
N TYR A 1011 -9.86 -24.98 11.99
CA TYR A 1011 -8.69 -24.16 11.69
C TYR A 1011 -7.42 -24.88 12.11
N GLU A 1012 -6.36 -24.67 11.32
CA GLU A 1012 -5.00 -25.07 11.65
C GLU A 1012 -4.40 -24.10 12.69
N ALA A 1013 -3.20 -24.43 13.19
CA ALA A 1013 -2.52 -23.66 14.24
C ALA A 1013 -2.18 -22.20 13.86
N ASP A 1014 -2.29 -21.84 12.58
CA ASP A 1014 -2.04 -20.49 12.05
C ASP A 1014 -3.30 -19.59 12.04
N ASP A 1015 -4.45 -20.10 12.51
CA ASP A 1015 -5.77 -19.46 12.57
C ASP A 1015 -6.30 -18.89 11.23
N SER A 1016 -5.59 -19.06 10.13
CA SER A 1016 -5.88 -18.49 8.81
C SER A 1016 -6.10 -19.55 7.73
N THR A 1017 -5.67 -20.78 7.99
CA THR A 1017 -5.91 -21.95 7.16
C THR A 1017 -7.01 -22.82 7.79
N VAL A 1018 -7.98 -23.26 6.98
CA VAL A 1018 -9.05 -24.17 7.38
C VAL A 1018 -8.96 -25.49 6.61
N GLU A 1019 -9.02 -26.61 7.33
CA GLU A 1019 -9.20 -27.95 6.74
C GLU A 1019 -10.67 -28.34 6.81
N MET A 1020 -11.26 -28.67 5.67
CA MET A 1020 -12.64 -29.13 5.52
C MET A 1020 -12.66 -30.53 4.92
N VAL A 1021 -13.34 -31.47 5.58
CA VAL A 1021 -13.56 -32.84 5.11
C VAL A 1021 -15.05 -33.05 4.86
N ALA A 1022 -15.38 -33.78 3.80
CA ALA A 1022 -16.73 -34.23 3.53
C ALA A 1022 -16.77 -35.70 3.09
N ALA A 1023 -17.88 -36.36 3.39
CA ALA A 1023 -18.15 -37.72 2.96
C ALA A 1023 -19.53 -37.80 2.32
N VAL A 1024 -19.62 -38.43 1.15
CA VAL A 1024 -20.84 -38.55 0.34
C VAL A 1024 -21.06 -40.00 -0.08
N ALA A 1025 -22.17 -40.59 0.34
CA ALA A 1025 -22.58 -41.93 -0.10
C ALA A 1025 -23.00 -41.90 -1.58
N ASN A 1026 -22.55 -42.91 -2.33
CA ASN A 1026 -22.73 -43.02 -3.78
C ASN A 1026 -22.35 -41.71 -4.50
N GLY A 1027 -21.19 -41.15 -4.14
CA GLY A 1027 -20.76 -39.81 -4.55
C GLY A 1027 -19.96 -39.77 -5.85
N ALA A 1028 -19.41 -40.91 -6.29
CA ALA A 1028 -18.57 -40.99 -7.47
C ALA A 1028 -19.32 -40.55 -8.73
N GLY A 1029 -18.70 -39.72 -9.57
CA GLY A 1029 -19.29 -39.30 -10.84
C GLY A 1029 -20.55 -38.43 -10.75
N ARG A 1030 -20.84 -37.81 -9.59
CA ARG A 1030 -21.97 -36.85 -9.39
C ARG A 1030 -21.58 -35.38 -9.42
N GLY A 1031 -20.35 -35.04 -9.82
CA GLY A 1031 -19.86 -33.65 -9.75
C GLY A 1031 -19.75 -33.10 -8.32
N VAL A 1032 -19.64 -33.97 -7.32
CA VAL A 1032 -19.56 -33.58 -5.89
C VAL A 1032 -18.32 -32.71 -5.63
N PHE A 1033 -17.18 -33.08 -6.21
CA PHE A 1033 -15.93 -32.34 -6.05
C PHE A 1033 -16.04 -30.90 -6.57
N SER A 1034 -16.56 -30.69 -7.78
CA SER A 1034 -16.74 -29.35 -8.31
C SER A 1034 -17.77 -28.58 -7.46
N SER A 1035 -18.91 -29.18 -7.14
CA SER A 1035 -19.96 -28.55 -6.32
C SER A 1035 -19.43 -28.04 -4.97
N MET A 1036 -18.65 -28.84 -4.25
CA MET A 1036 -18.06 -28.44 -2.98
C MET A 1036 -16.95 -27.40 -3.13
N ALA A 1037 -16.11 -27.48 -4.17
CA ALA A 1037 -15.15 -26.44 -4.49
C ALA A 1037 -15.85 -25.09 -4.75
N GLY A 1038 -16.94 -25.11 -5.52
CA GLY A 1038 -17.80 -23.95 -5.75
C GLY A 1038 -18.42 -23.41 -4.45
N ALA A 1039 -18.84 -24.28 -3.53
CA ALA A 1039 -19.35 -23.89 -2.22
C ALA A 1039 -18.29 -23.17 -1.37
N LEU A 1040 -17.06 -23.69 -1.34
CA LEU A 1040 -15.94 -23.07 -0.64
C LEU A 1040 -15.61 -21.70 -1.24
N SER A 1041 -15.45 -21.60 -2.56
CA SER A 1041 -15.21 -20.32 -3.25
C SER A 1041 -16.36 -19.32 -3.03
N SER A 1042 -17.61 -19.77 -2.97
CA SER A 1042 -18.77 -18.90 -2.66
C SER A 1042 -18.73 -18.30 -1.24
N LYS A 1043 -18.01 -18.95 -0.31
CA LYS A 1043 -17.75 -18.44 1.05
C LYS A 1043 -16.53 -17.54 1.15
N GLY A 1044 -15.88 -17.25 0.01
CA GLY A 1044 -14.68 -16.41 -0.08
C GLY A 1044 -13.39 -17.12 0.35
N LEU A 1045 -13.38 -18.45 0.34
CA LEU A 1045 -12.20 -19.25 0.66
C LEU A 1045 -11.32 -19.41 -0.59
N GLY A 1046 -10.01 -19.21 -0.43
CA GLY A 1046 -9.01 -19.55 -1.44
C GLY A 1046 -8.56 -20.99 -1.25
N ILE A 1047 -8.92 -21.89 -2.16
CA ILE A 1047 -8.60 -23.32 -2.03
C ILE A 1047 -7.10 -23.50 -2.28
N LEU A 1048 -6.37 -23.94 -1.24
CA LEU A 1048 -4.93 -24.18 -1.27
C LEU A 1048 -4.60 -25.60 -1.72
N SER A 1049 -5.45 -26.58 -1.41
CA SER A 1049 -5.34 -27.95 -1.90
C SER A 1049 -6.68 -28.67 -1.79
N ALA A 1050 -6.89 -29.69 -2.61
CA ALA A 1050 -8.13 -30.47 -2.64
C ALA A 1050 -7.84 -31.93 -2.99
N GLU A 1051 -8.09 -32.84 -2.06
CA GLU A 1051 -7.90 -34.27 -2.23
C GLU A 1051 -9.26 -34.98 -2.24
N THR A 1052 -9.35 -36.07 -2.99
CA THR A 1052 -10.54 -36.91 -3.01
C THR A 1052 -10.13 -38.38 -2.99
N ALA A 1053 -10.98 -39.25 -2.45
CA ALA A 1053 -10.76 -40.69 -2.44
C ALA A 1053 -12.08 -41.43 -2.45
N LEU A 1054 -12.14 -42.52 -3.22
CA LEU A 1054 -13.28 -43.43 -3.23
C LEU A 1054 -13.02 -44.56 -2.23
N LEU A 1055 -13.82 -44.60 -1.16
CA LEU A 1055 -13.73 -45.59 -0.10
C LEU A 1055 -14.59 -46.82 -0.40
N ALA A 1056 -14.52 -47.82 0.47
CA ALA A 1056 -15.42 -48.98 0.43
C ALA A 1056 -16.89 -48.53 0.43
N HIS A 1057 -17.74 -49.32 -0.21
CA HIS A 1057 -19.19 -49.08 -0.34
C HIS A 1057 -19.56 -47.74 -1.01
N ASP A 1058 -18.76 -47.31 -1.98
CA ASP A 1058 -19.03 -46.13 -2.83
C ASP A 1058 -19.16 -44.81 -2.05
N VAL A 1059 -18.45 -44.68 -0.92
CA VAL A 1059 -18.38 -43.43 -0.17
C VAL A 1059 -17.24 -42.58 -0.73
N LEU A 1060 -17.59 -41.41 -1.27
CA LEU A 1060 -16.63 -40.42 -1.74
C LEU A 1060 -16.19 -39.55 -0.56
N LEU A 1061 -14.90 -39.62 -0.21
CA LEU A 1061 -14.24 -38.75 0.75
C LEU A 1061 -13.61 -37.57 0.01
N LEU A 1062 -13.81 -36.36 0.52
CA LEU A 1062 -13.20 -35.13 0.01
C LEU A 1062 -12.52 -34.40 1.15
N ARG A 1063 -11.36 -33.81 0.88
CA ARG A 1063 -10.61 -32.99 1.83
C ARG A 1063 -10.10 -31.74 1.13
N TYR A 1064 -10.48 -30.58 1.62
CA TYR A 1064 -10.05 -29.28 1.12
C TYR A 1064 -9.27 -28.57 2.20
N THR A 1065 -8.09 -28.06 1.86
CA THR A 1065 -7.41 -27.06 2.67
C THR A 1065 -7.58 -25.73 1.97
N ALA A 1066 -8.03 -24.71 2.70
CA ALA A 1066 -8.28 -23.39 2.14
C ALA A 1066 -7.81 -22.28 3.08
N GLU A 1067 -7.36 -21.17 2.50
CA GLU A 1067 -7.09 -19.93 3.22
C GLU A 1067 -8.42 -19.19 3.44
N ASP A 1068 -8.71 -18.81 4.69
CA ASP A 1068 -9.85 -17.97 5.04
C ASP A 1068 -9.39 -16.54 5.36
N PRO A 1069 -9.54 -15.58 4.42
CA PRO A 1069 -9.19 -14.19 4.65
C PRO A 1069 -10.08 -13.53 5.72
N ASN A 1070 -11.16 -14.19 6.15
CA ASN A 1070 -12.05 -13.76 7.22
C ASN A 1070 -11.89 -14.61 8.49
N ALA A 1071 -10.67 -15.04 8.79
CA ALA A 1071 -10.29 -15.76 9.99
C ALA A 1071 -10.92 -15.16 11.27
N ALA A 1072 -11.45 -16.02 12.13
CA ALA A 1072 -12.17 -15.64 13.32
C ALA A 1072 -11.23 -15.19 14.45
N GLY A 1073 -11.58 -14.13 15.18
CA GLY A 1073 -10.73 -13.62 16.28
C GLY A 1073 -10.83 -14.41 17.59
N ASN A 1074 -11.69 -15.43 17.66
CA ASN A 1074 -11.83 -16.32 18.81
C ASN A 1074 -12.45 -17.69 18.44
N ALA A 1075 -12.32 -18.67 19.33
CA ALA A 1075 -12.78 -20.04 19.12
C ALA A 1075 -14.30 -20.18 18.87
N ALA A 1076 -15.13 -19.30 19.46
CA ALA A 1076 -16.59 -19.37 19.26
C ALA A 1076 -16.99 -18.91 17.85
N GLU A 1077 -16.33 -17.87 17.34
CA GLU A 1077 -16.48 -17.40 15.97
C GLU A 1077 -15.93 -18.41 14.95
N ALA A 1078 -14.76 -19.01 15.23
CA ALA A 1078 -14.15 -20.04 14.39
C ALA A 1078 -15.10 -21.23 14.21
N ASN A 1079 -15.66 -21.73 15.32
CA ASN A 1079 -16.63 -22.82 15.29
C ASN A 1079 -17.93 -22.49 14.52
N ARG A 1080 -18.38 -21.23 14.54
CA ARG A 1080 -19.54 -20.79 13.72
C ARG A 1080 -19.16 -20.70 12.24
N ARG A 1081 -17.98 -20.19 11.93
CA ARG A 1081 -17.46 -20.04 10.57
C ARG A 1081 -17.30 -21.40 9.89
N VAL A 1082 -16.61 -22.34 10.54
CA VAL A 1082 -16.46 -23.73 10.08
C VAL A 1082 -17.82 -24.40 9.86
N ARG A 1083 -18.76 -24.26 10.80
CA ARG A 1083 -20.13 -24.80 10.62
C ARG A 1083 -20.85 -24.19 9.42
N GLY A 1084 -20.71 -22.88 9.20
CA GLY A 1084 -21.29 -22.20 8.05
C GLY A 1084 -20.70 -22.66 6.70
N ILE A 1085 -19.41 -22.98 6.68
CA ILE A 1085 -18.73 -23.57 5.51
C ILE A 1085 -19.21 -24.99 5.28
N ALA A 1086 -19.21 -25.84 6.32
CA ALA A 1086 -19.68 -27.22 6.25
C ALA A 1086 -21.14 -27.31 5.76
N THR A 1087 -22.02 -26.42 6.26
CA THR A 1087 -23.42 -26.34 5.80
C THR A 1087 -23.50 -26.06 4.29
N ALA A 1088 -22.68 -25.14 3.78
CA ALA A 1088 -22.67 -24.81 2.36
C ALA A 1088 -22.16 -25.97 1.50
N MET A 1089 -21.13 -26.69 1.95
CA MET A 1089 -20.65 -27.90 1.28
C MET A 1089 -21.76 -28.96 1.20
N VAL A 1090 -22.44 -29.24 2.31
CA VAL A 1090 -23.54 -30.21 2.36
C VAL A 1090 -24.69 -29.81 1.45
N HIS A 1091 -25.09 -28.53 1.44
CA HIS A 1091 -26.15 -28.03 0.56
C HIS A 1091 -25.78 -28.01 -0.93
N SER A 1092 -24.49 -27.92 -1.27
CA SER A 1092 -24.05 -27.90 -2.67
C SER A 1092 -24.23 -29.24 -3.38
N VAL A 1093 -24.22 -30.35 -2.64
CA VAL A 1093 -24.45 -31.69 -3.20
C VAL A 1093 -25.90 -31.78 -3.69
N ASP A 1094 -26.10 -32.15 -4.95
CA ASP A 1094 -27.40 -32.21 -5.65
C ASP A 1094 -28.04 -30.86 -6.02
N SER A 1095 -27.34 -29.74 -5.79
CA SER A 1095 -27.76 -28.44 -6.28
C SER A 1095 -27.49 -28.33 -7.79
N THR A 1096 -28.52 -27.99 -8.58
CA THR A 1096 -28.37 -27.67 -10.01
C THR A 1096 -28.00 -26.20 -10.25
N ASP A 1097 -28.07 -25.36 -9.22
CA ASP A 1097 -27.76 -23.94 -9.35
C ASP A 1097 -26.24 -23.73 -9.43
N PRO A 1098 -25.72 -22.97 -10.41
CA PRO A 1098 -24.32 -22.62 -10.48
C PRO A 1098 -23.92 -21.80 -9.23
N PRO A 1099 -22.72 -22.02 -8.67
CA PRO A 1099 -22.28 -21.32 -7.47
C PRO A 1099 -22.19 -19.82 -7.75
N LYS A 1100 -22.85 -19.02 -6.91
CA LYS A 1100 -22.71 -17.56 -6.94
C LYS A 1100 -21.36 -17.18 -6.35
N LEU A 1101 -20.36 -17.06 -7.23
CA LEU A 1101 -19.03 -16.61 -6.85
C LEU A 1101 -19.08 -15.13 -6.46
N PRO A 1102 -18.42 -14.70 -5.38
CA PRO A 1102 -18.33 -13.29 -5.04
C PRO A 1102 -17.63 -12.52 -6.18
N GLN A 1103 -18.25 -11.45 -6.68
CA GLN A 1103 -17.61 -10.59 -7.68
C GLN A 1103 -16.38 -9.90 -7.06
N VAL A 1104 -15.20 -10.24 -7.57
CA VAL A 1104 -13.96 -9.55 -7.22
C VAL A 1104 -13.81 -8.33 -8.12
N TRP A 1105 -13.93 -7.13 -7.55
CA TRP A 1105 -13.71 -5.88 -8.27
C TRP A 1105 -12.23 -5.72 -8.65
N GLY A 1106 -11.95 -5.51 -9.94
CA GLY A 1106 -10.58 -5.47 -10.49
C GLY A 1106 -10.29 -6.52 -11.56
N ALA A 1107 -11.30 -7.20 -12.11
CA ALA A 1107 -11.14 -8.11 -13.23
C ALA A 1107 -10.39 -7.48 -14.42
N ASP A 1108 -10.52 -6.16 -14.66
CA ASP A 1108 -9.75 -5.43 -15.67
C ASP A 1108 -8.24 -5.35 -15.36
N LYS A 1109 -7.85 -5.33 -14.09
CA LYS A 1109 -6.44 -5.44 -13.66
C LYS A 1109 -5.93 -6.87 -13.83
N ALA A 1110 -6.76 -7.88 -13.57
CA ALA A 1110 -6.45 -9.28 -13.86
C ALA A 1110 -6.37 -9.51 -15.39
N ARG A 1111 -7.19 -8.83 -16.18
CA ARG A 1111 -7.22 -8.84 -17.65
C ARG A 1111 -5.99 -8.14 -18.24
N ALA A 1112 -5.60 -7.00 -17.66
CA ALA A 1112 -4.34 -6.33 -17.99
C ALA A 1112 -3.14 -7.20 -17.61
N ALA A 1113 -3.14 -7.82 -16.42
CA ALA A 1113 -2.16 -8.82 -16.01
C ALA A 1113 -2.08 -10.02 -16.98
N ARG A 1114 -3.22 -10.52 -17.46
CA ARG A 1114 -3.36 -11.61 -18.44
C ARG A 1114 -2.78 -11.26 -19.80
N ALA A 1115 -2.93 -10.02 -20.26
CA ALA A 1115 -2.27 -9.53 -21.47
C ALA A 1115 -0.76 -9.26 -21.30
N LEU A 1116 -0.32 -9.01 -20.05
CA LEU A 1116 1.04 -8.59 -19.71
C LEU A 1116 1.99 -9.73 -19.30
N SER A 1117 1.48 -10.89 -18.86
CA SER A 1117 2.33 -12.00 -18.37
C SER A 1117 3.11 -12.70 -19.49
N GLY A 1118 2.49 -12.82 -20.68
CA GLY A 1118 3.08 -13.53 -21.82
C GLY A 1118 3.40 -15.01 -21.55
N MET A 1119 2.91 -15.57 -20.44
CA MET A 1119 3.01 -17.01 -20.15
C MET A 1119 1.81 -17.71 -20.81
N PRO A 1120 2.05 -18.75 -21.62
CA PRO A 1120 0.98 -19.42 -22.32
C PRO A 1120 0.06 -20.13 -21.32
N ASN A 1121 -1.24 -20.05 -21.58
CA ASN A 1121 -2.19 -21.03 -21.07
C ASN A 1121 -1.81 -22.38 -21.69
N GLU A 1122 -1.70 -23.41 -20.86
CA GLU A 1122 -1.30 -24.73 -21.35
C GLU A 1122 -2.04 -25.82 -20.57
N VAL A 1123 -2.51 -26.85 -21.28
CA VAL A 1123 -3.04 -28.07 -20.68
C VAL A 1123 -2.15 -29.22 -21.16
N ARG A 1124 -1.44 -29.84 -20.22
CA ARG A 1124 -0.62 -31.04 -20.48
C ARG A 1124 -1.33 -32.26 -19.96
N ILE A 1125 -1.36 -33.32 -20.77
CA ILE A 1125 -1.93 -34.60 -20.38
C ILE A 1125 -0.85 -35.66 -20.51
N ASP A 1126 -0.59 -36.38 -19.41
CA ASP A 1126 0.38 -37.46 -19.36
C ASP A 1126 -0.28 -38.78 -18.95
N THR A 1127 -0.12 -39.81 -19.78
CA THR A 1127 -0.63 -41.16 -19.55
C THR A 1127 0.49 -42.16 -19.25
N SER A 1128 1.72 -41.73 -19.04
CA SER A 1128 2.89 -42.58 -18.77
C SER A 1128 3.35 -42.55 -17.31
N LEU A 1129 3.08 -41.45 -16.59
CA LEU A 1129 3.62 -41.19 -15.25
C LEU A 1129 2.85 -41.88 -14.10
N SER A 1130 1.70 -42.47 -14.39
CA SER A 1130 0.92 -43.26 -13.42
C SER A 1130 0.39 -44.49 -14.15
N ASP A 1131 0.43 -45.67 -13.53
CA ASP A 1131 -0.10 -46.89 -14.14
C ASP A 1131 -1.64 -46.86 -14.24
N ASP A 1132 -2.30 -46.23 -13.25
CA ASP A 1132 -3.76 -46.31 -13.06
C ASP A 1132 -4.54 -45.06 -13.50
N CYS A 1133 -3.89 -43.89 -13.59
CA CYS A 1133 -4.55 -42.62 -13.90
C CYS A 1133 -3.92 -41.90 -15.11
N ALA A 1134 -4.69 -41.04 -15.76
CA ALA A 1134 -4.11 -39.98 -16.60
C ALA A 1134 -3.92 -38.73 -15.74
N ILE A 1135 -2.80 -38.03 -15.92
CA ILE A 1135 -2.46 -36.81 -15.19
C ILE A 1135 -2.72 -35.62 -16.12
N ILE A 1136 -3.57 -34.70 -15.70
CA ILE A 1136 -3.87 -33.45 -16.40
C ILE A 1136 -3.27 -32.30 -15.61
N GLU A 1137 -2.29 -31.60 -16.17
CA GLU A 1137 -1.69 -30.40 -15.61
C GLU A 1137 -2.23 -29.17 -16.36
N VAL A 1138 -2.89 -28.25 -15.64
CA VAL A 1138 -3.43 -27.01 -16.19
C VAL A 1138 -2.60 -25.83 -15.70
N PHE A 1139 -2.02 -25.08 -16.63
CA PHE A 1139 -1.20 -23.89 -16.39
C PHE A 1139 -2.00 -22.64 -16.79
N THR A 1140 -2.39 -21.83 -15.82
CA THR A 1140 -3.18 -20.60 -16.06
C THR A 1140 -3.03 -19.60 -14.92
N ILE A 1141 -3.63 -18.41 -15.03
CA ILE A 1141 -3.66 -17.42 -13.94
C ILE A 1141 -4.84 -17.73 -13.02
N ASP A 1142 -4.62 -17.64 -11.70
CA ASP A 1142 -5.68 -17.88 -10.70
C ASP A 1142 -6.85 -16.91 -10.89
N ARG A 1143 -8.07 -17.42 -10.75
CA ARG A 1143 -9.30 -16.63 -10.70
C ARG A 1143 -10.31 -17.29 -9.78
N ALA A 1144 -11.16 -16.49 -9.14
CA ALA A 1144 -12.23 -17.00 -8.31
C ALA A 1144 -13.09 -17.99 -9.10
N GLY A 1145 -13.25 -19.21 -8.56
CA GLY A 1145 -14.01 -20.29 -9.19
C GLY A 1145 -13.29 -21.08 -10.29
N LEU A 1146 -12.00 -20.81 -10.57
CA LEU A 1146 -11.24 -21.56 -11.56
C LEU A 1146 -11.31 -23.08 -11.33
N LEU A 1147 -11.03 -23.54 -10.10
CA LEU A 1147 -11.09 -24.96 -9.76
C LEU A 1147 -12.48 -25.57 -9.98
N TYR A 1148 -13.54 -24.81 -9.69
CA TYR A 1148 -14.91 -25.24 -9.96
C TYR A 1148 -15.13 -25.46 -11.45
N ASP A 1149 -14.73 -24.51 -12.30
CA ASP A 1149 -14.90 -24.59 -13.74
C ASP A 1149 -14.09 -25.75 -14.35
N LEU A 1150 -12.83 -25.90 -13.94
CA LEU A 1150 -11.96 -27.00 -14.41
C LEU A 1150 -12.54 -28.36 -13.99
N ALA A 1151 -12.89 -28.53 -12.72
CA ALA A 1151 -13.42 -29.80 -12.23
C ALA A 1151 -14.81 -30.13 -12.79
N ARG A 1152 -15.67 -29.12 -13.03
CA ARG A 1152 -16.95 -29.30 -13.72
C ARG A 1152 -16.73 -29.78 -15.16
N THR A 1153 -15.77 -29.18 -15.86
CA THR A 1153 -15.45 -29.55 -17.25
C THR A 1153 -14.93 -30.98 -17.35
N LEU A 1154 -14.06 -31.39 -16.42
CA LEU A 1154 -13.62 -32.79 -16.31
C LEU A 1154 -14.81 -33.74 -16.06
N HIS A 1155 -15.70 -33.36 -15.15
CA HIS A 1155 -16.90 -34.14 -14.87
C HIS A 1155 -17.84 -34.27 -16.08
N GLU A 1156 -18.04 -33.19 -16.83
CA GLU A 1156 -18.84 -33.17 -18.08
C GLU A 1156 -18.20 -33.98 -19.22
N CYS A 1157 -16.91 -34.31 -19.13
CA CYS A 1157 -16.22 -35.22 -20.05
C CYS A 1157 -16.24 -36.69 -19.56
N ASP A 1158 -17.12 -37.01 -18.60
CA ASP A 1158 -17.24 -38.33 -17.98
C ASP A 1158 -15.98 -38.84 -17.27
N LEU A 1159 -15.11 -37.92 -16.84
CA LEU A 1159 -13.95 -38.22 -16.04
C LEU A 1159 -14.26 -38.10 -14.55
N VAL A 1160 -13.65 -38.99 -13.77
CA VAL A 1160 -13.71 -39.00 -12.31
C VAL A 1160 -12.34 -38.59 -11.78
N ILE A 1161 -12.30 -37.50 -11.03
CA ILE A 1161 -11.09 -37.05 -10.33
C ILE A 1161 -10.83 -38.03 -9.18
N ARG A 1162 -9.69 -38.72 -9.23
CA ARG A 1162 -9.21 -39.62 -8.18
C ARG A 1162 -8.32 -38.90 -7.18
N PHE A 1163 -7.57 -37.92 -7.65
CA PHE A 1163 -6.73 -37.08 -6.81
C PHE A 1163 -6.56 -35.73 -7.52
N ALA A 1164 -6.48 -34.64 -6.77
CA ALA A 1164 -6.16 -33.33 -7.30
C ALA A 1164 -5.13 -32.65 -6.41
N LYS A 1165 -4.29 -31.81 -7.01
CA LYS A 1165 -3.36 -30.96 -6.29
C LYS A 1165 -3.38 -29.58 -6.93
N ILE A 1166 -3.84 -28.63 -6.15
CA ILE A 1166 -4.06 -27.25 -6.57
C ILE A 1166 -2.89 -26.48 -6.02
N ALA A 1167 -2.07 -25.91 -6.88
CA ALA A 1167 -0.89 -25.18 -6.47
C ALA A 1167 -0.86 -23.82 -7.15
N THR A 1168 -1.26 -22.79 -6.39
CA THR A 1168 -1.04 -21.42 -6.81
C THR A 1168 0.44 -21.08 -6.63
N SER A 1169 1.22 -21.20 -7.71
CA SER A 1169 2.56 -20.62 -7.78
C SER A 1169 2.46 -19.10 -7.93
N LEU A 1170 3.58 -18.42 -7.73
CA LEU A 1170 3.71 -16.96 -7.89
C LEU A 1170 3.30 -16.44 -9.27
N ASP A 1171 3.46 -17.27 -10.29
CA ASP A 1171 3.43 -16.89 -11.70
C ASP A 1171 2.17 -17.43 -12.43
N GLN A 1172 1.73 -18.64 -12.08
CA GLN A 1172 0.53 -19.32 -12.59
C GLN A 1172 0.01 -20.30 -11.52
N VAL A 1173 -1.31 -20.55 -11.52
CA VAL A 1173 -1.88 -21.75 -10.93
C VAL A 1173 -1.47 -22.93 -11.78
N VAL A 1174 -0.97 -23.96 -11.09
CA VAL A 1174 -0.76 -25.28 -11.66
C VAL A 1174 -1.72 -26.22 -10.96
N ASP A 1175 -2.82 -26.53 -11.64
CA ASP A 1175 -3.81 -27.48 -11.15
C ASP A 1175 -3.55 -28.83 -11.78
N VAL A 1176 -3.25 -29.82 -10.93
CA VAL A 1176 -2.92 -31.19 -11.36
C VAL A 1176 -4.06 -32.11 -10.96
N PHE A 1177 -4.65 -32.80 -11.94
CA PHE A 1177 -5.76 -33.73 -11.74
C PHE A 1177 -5.35 -35.13 -12.19
N TYR A 1178 -5.50 -36.12 -11.31
CA TYR A 1178 -5.38 -37.53 -11.64
C TYR A 1178 -6.79 -38.06 -11.90
N VAL A 1179 -7.05 -38.50 -13.13
CA VAL A 1179 -8.40 -38.82 -13.59
C VAL A 1179 -8.50 -40.24 -14.14
N THR A 1180 -9.66 -40.86 -13.90
CA THR A 1180 -10.09 -42.14 -14.48
C THR A 1180 -11.43 -41.98 -15.21
N ARG A 1181 -11.82 -42.96 -16.01
CA ARG A 1181 -13.21 -43.11 -16.48
C ARG A 1181 -14.12 -43.56 -15.34
N ARG A 1182 -15.45 -43.47 -15.55
CA ARG A 1182 -16.46 -43.90 -14.57
C ARG A 1182 -16.38 -45.40 -14.23
N ASP A 1183 -15.90 -46.23 -15.15
CA ASP A 1183 -15.67 -47.67 -14.95
C ASP A 1183 -14.35 -47.97 -14.18
N GLY A 1184 -13.60 -46.93 -13.79
CA GLY A 1184 -12.32 -47.05 -13.11
C GLY A 1184 -11.13 -47.24 -14.06
N GLY A 1185 -11.35 -47.36 -15.36
CA GLY A 1185 -10.30 -47.51 -16.35
C GLY A 1185 -9.52 -46.21 -16.58
N LYS A 1186 -8.23 -46.32 -16.88
CA LYS A 1186 -7.40 -45.18 -17.29
C LYS A 1186 -7.83 -44.68 -18.68
N PRO A 1187 -8.10 -43.37 -18.86
CA PRO A 1187 -8.42 -42.84 -20.17
C PRO A 1187 -7.16 -42.84 -21.04
N ALA A 1188 -7.21 -43.61 -22.14
CA ALA A 1188 -6.10 -43.76 -23.09
C ALA A 1188 -6.54 -43.47 -24.54
N ASP A 1189 -7.75 -42.94 -24.71
CA ASP A 1189 -8.37 -42.63 -25.99
C ASP A 1189 -7.97 -41.21 -26.44
N ASP A 1190 -7.17 -41.11 -27.49
CA ASP A 1190 -6.63 -39.84 -28.00
C ASP A 1190 -7.75 -38.85 -28.40
N GLU A 1191 -8.91 -39.33 -28.85
CA GLU A 1191 -10.05 -38.47 -29.20
C GLU A 1191 -10.66 -37.82 -27.95
N LEU A 1192 -10.87 -38.61 -26.89
CA LEU A 1192 -11.34 -38.11 -25.59
C LEU A 1192 -10.32 -37.15 -24.94
N LEU A 1193 -9.03 -37.50 -24.96
CA LEU A 1193 -7.99 -36.65 -24.37
C LEU A 1193 -7.82 -35.33 -25.15
N GLY A 1194 -7.94 -35.37 -26.48
CA GLY A 1194 -7.98 -34.17 -27.32
C GLY A 1194 -9.19 -33.27 -27.05
N GLU A 1195 -10.37 -33.87 -26.81
CA GLU A 1195 -11.57 -33.13 -26.40
C GLU A 1195 -11.39 -32.46 -25.04
N VAL A 1196 -10.90 -33.20 -24.05
CA VAL A 1196 -10.65 -32.71 -22.69
C VAL A 1196 -9.66 -31.54 -22.72
N SER A 1197 -8.55 -31.67 -23.45
CA SER A 1197 -7.57 -30.59 -23.61
C SER A 1197 -8.21 -29.33 -24.19
N ARG A 1198 -9.01 -29.46 -25.26
CA ARG A 1198 -9.68 -28.32 -25.91
C ARG A 1198 -10.70 -27.64 -25.00
N ARG A 1199 -11.57 -28.39 -24.32
CA ARG A 1199 -12.59 -27.82 -23.42
C ARG A 1199 -11.95 -27.15 -22.20
N LEU A 1200 -10.86 -27.70 -21.67
CA LEU A 1200 -10.11 -27.05 -20.58
C LEU A 1200 -9.40 -25.78 -21.07
N MET A 1201 -8.82 -25.80 -22.28
CA MET A 1201 -8.29 -24.60 -22.93
C MET A 1201 -9.37 -23.52 -23.09
N ASP A 1202 -10.57 -23.90 -23.55
CA ASP A 1202 -11.71 -22.97 -23.67
C ASP A 1202 -12.15 -22.39 -22.31
N VAL A 1203 -11.99 -23.10 -21.20
CA VAL A 1203 -12.32 -22.59 -19.85
C VAL A 1203 -11.27 -21.61 -19.31
N ILE A 1204 -10.00 -21.80 -19.68
CA ILE A 1204 -8.90 -20.93 -19.27
C ILE A 1204 -8.66 -19.78 -20.26
N GLU A 1205 -9.17 -19.87 -21.49
CA GLU A 1205 -9.17 -18.82 -22.53
C GLU A 1205 -10.49 -18.05 -22.55
N GLY A 1206 -11.61 -18.76 -22.50
CA GLY A 1206 -12.97 -18.21 -22.39
C GLY A 1206 -13.23 -17.62 -21.02
N GLU A 1207 -13.78 -16.41 -21.02
CA GLU A 1207 -14.33 -15.77 -19.83
C GLU A 1207 -15.61 -16.52 -19.46
N GLY A 1208 -15.58 -17.29 -18.36
CA GLY A 1208 -16.77 -17.92 -17.77
C GLY A 1208 -17.78 -16.89 -17.26
#